data_AF-A0A955B9Y1-F1
#
_entry.id   AF-A0A955B9Y1-F1
#
_cell.length_a   1.000
_cell.length_b   1.000
_cell.length_c   1.000
_cell.angle_alpha   90.00
_cell.angle_beta   90.00
_cell.angle_gamma   90.00
#
_symmetry.space_group_name_H-M   'P 1'
#
loop_
_entity.id
_entity.type
_entity.pdbx_description
1 polymer ?
#
loop_
_entity_poly.entity_id
_entity_poly.type
_entity_poly.pdbx_seq_one_letter_code
_entity_poly.pdbx_strand_id
1 'polypeptide(L)'
;MSRFTQRPSMRRFRQLRQTIERLDERCMLTCDLISGHALAAGDFDGDAALTANDIDLLSQAVRDGVDDSTFDVNRDGLVDDQDRNVWIKSVRGTYIGDSNLDGMFSTGDFVHVFQANRYETDLSASWAHGDWNGDGRFNTSDLVSAFQDQGFEEGLRPLVPTTVELLGEFDSGTKGDGYTSFGSVTLTGTTTPFSVLAVASGPVASADSEGQFFLNDVTLRQGGNSIELNVTGPNCSQDTAAITISRAMTSDPSPFGHFVTNRVLNPEYRTSFSTVFLIDGMTLDDFAATVADATDDDSDPPNPMQVRPVDGLQVSELEAPTTSGENDTFATSQPIVGLGTDDGENSYATVQGALFPNPIVIETSEDDGDINKATDITDALSSRGAVIAHETIGDGPHGSASGGTGDFDFYAIRNVAKDEVITIDINTPFDSTLDSFILVYDSSGELVDANDNDLVSTDSFIRFTVPEDGDYFVSVAGFGSFGPVDPFDSSSGFGADSEGDYEIRFRVDLENDVDMFSFEMSEGDVFGASVYNGAEQVTLYDADGRLLVSTSIDASSIYADESPLPRGGNASIGWVSSAPGTYYVAVDAGFGEYELDLGIFRPALESASRNEHQTLFLDFDGASLNAEELFGFGNTDASLTPMAEFLDQWGLSKQDEDAVIDAIVATVQENFDDIAARGNNGNREEDGIDGNFQVEIVTSRDVTNSNGFPRDLFGEPNVSRVVIGGTIRELGIATIGIAESIDVGNFDTTESSVVLLDHLSGSESNINSLNHYPRAEGVSIIDLIGVAVGNIVTHEAGHFFGAWHTDNRNASVNLMDQGGNLANTIGLGDDGIFGTGDDVDADFGVDDYTDRELFDGVEDTLNALAFGLSSGTAATDMQVIGTQPTLGEVTSTPINELIISFGDAIEALGPAAALSVNGIQADAIEQLGESSVIYRFDASPVTTQGVQAVSLQPGGVTRADGGESVGYEYDFGFDELMTAAVAITPASGELVSLPLTEIVVTFNESINPLSVGTDDLAISQGEVAEYSIVNDTTVRYSLSNVVDEHEINVRLLDGAVTDAYGNFAKG
;
A
#
# COMPACT_ATOMS: atom_id res chain seq x y z
N MET A 1 -23.54 -6.94 14.04
CA MET A 1 -22.24 -6.58 13.42
C MET A 1 -21.39 -5.67 14.33
N SER A 2 -21.46 -5.79 15.67
CA SER A 2 -20.80 -4.86 16.61
C SER A 2 -19.35 -5.26 16.99
N ARG A 3 -18.46 -5.52 16.01
CA ARG A 3 -17.06 -5.92 16.30
C ARG A 3 -16.01 -5.21 15.43
N PHE A 4 -16.24 -3.96 15.05
CA PHE A 4 -15.34 -3.23 14.15
C PHE A 4 -14.42 -2.20 14.80
N THR A 5 -14.57 -1.90 16.09
CA THR A 5 -13.69 -0.96 16.80
C THR A 5 -12.65 -1.72 17.63
N GLN A 6 -11.39 -1.86 17.14
CA GLN A 6 -10.12 -2.08 17.90
C GLN A 6 -9.06 -2.83 17.05
N ARG A 7 -8.35 -2.20 16.09
CA ARG A 7 -7.27 -2.90 15.32
C ARG A 7 -6.03 -2.08 14.83
N PRO A 8 -5.35 -1.18 15.58
CA PRO A 8 -4.27 -0.36 14.98
C PRO A 8 -2.83 -0.94 15.06
N SER A 9 -2.57 -2.05 15.76
CA SER A 9 -1.19 -2.32 16.25
C SER A 9 -0.26 -3.14 15.33
N MET A 10 -0.76 -3.90 14.33
CA MET A 10 0.10 -4.78 13.52
C MET A 10 0.54 -4.21 12.16
N ARG A 11 -0.17 -3.23 11.57
CA ARG A 11 0.22 -2.58 10.29
C ARG A 11 1.56 -1.83 10.34
N ARG A 12 2.01 -1.40 11.54
CA ARG A 12 3.27 -0.65 11.74
C ARG A 12 4.56 -1.42 11.41
N PHE A 13 4.51 -2.75 11.28
CA PHE A 13 5.70 -3.56 10.94
C PHE A 13 6.00 -3.62 9.44
N ARG A 14 5.01 -3.41 8.54
CA ARG A 14 5.20 -3.42 7.06
C ARG A 14 5.99 -2.21 6.55
N GLN A 15 5.70 -1.00 7.05
CA GLN A 15 6.37 0.26 6.69
C GLN A 15 7.91 0.22 6.82
N LEU A 16 8.44 -0.61 7.73
CA LEU A 16 9.88 -0.69 7.98
C LEU A 16 10.63 -1.50 6.91
N ARG A 17 9.95 -2.40 6.16
CA ARG A 17 10.61 -3.33 5.22
C ARG A 17 10.62 -2.77 3.78
N GLN A 18 9.52 -2.18 3.31
CA GLN A 18 9.39 -1.70 1.92
C GLN A 18 10.10 -0.36 1.65
N THR A 19 10.21 0.53 2.65
CA THR A 19 10.90 1.83 2.51
C THR A 19 12.42 1.68 2.29
N ILE A 20 13.00 0.53 2.60
CA ILE A 20 14.44 0.27 2.44
C ILE A 20 14.81 -0.13 1.00
N GLU A 21 13.85 -0.62 0.20
CA GLU A 21 14.12 -1.21 -1.12
C GLU A 21 14.02 -0.21 -2.31
N ARG A 22 13.42 0.98 -2.15
CA ARG A 22 13.17 1.94 -3.26
C ARG A 22 14.03 3.22 -3.30
N LEU A 23 15.04 3.38 -2.43
CA LEU A 23 15.75 4.66 -2.27
C LEU A 23 17.17 4.77 -2.89
N ASP A 24 17.68 3.78 -3.65
CA ASP A 24 19.12 3.75 -4.00
C ASP A 24 19.46 3.75 -5.50
N GLU A 25 18.91 4.69 -6.28
CA GLU A 25 19.28 4.86 -7.70
C GLU A 25 20.04 6.16 -8.06
N ARG A 26 20.36 7.06 -7.13
CA ARG A 26 21.14 8.27 -7.48
C ARG A 26 22.14 8.70 -6.41
N CYS A 27 23.32 8.08 -6.35
CA CYS A 27 24.54 8.80 -5.94
C CYS A 27 25.86 8.12 -6.36
N MET A 28 26.45 8.53 -7.49
CA MET A 28 27.88 8.40 -7.73
C MET A 28 28.43 9.69 -8.36
N LEU A 29 29.26 10.47 -7.63
CA LEU A 29 30.53 11.11 -8.06
C LEU A 29 30.99 12.33 -7.21
N THR A 30 32.10 12.14 -6.48
CA THR A 30 33.30 13.00 -6.27
C THR A 30 33.39 14.19 -5.26
N CYS A 31 34.38 14.00 -4.35
CA CYS A 31 35.52 14.87 -3.95
C CYS A 31 35.49 15.88 -2.77
N ASP A 32 36.18 15.48 -1.69
CA ASP A 32 37.44 16.04 -1.13
C ASP A 32 37.48 17.22 -0.10
N LEU A 33 38.36 17.01 0.90
CA LEU A 33 38.93 17.87 1.97
C LEU A 33 38.09 18.29 3.21
N ILE A 34 38.45 17.73 4.39
CA ILE A 34 39.20 18.39 5.49
C ILE A 34 40.05 17.33 6.21
N SER A 35 41.36 17.60 6.36
CA SER A 35 42.36 16.71 6.94
C SER A 35 42.24 16.52 8.46
N GLY A 36 42.24 15.26 8.90
CA GLY A 36 42.44 14.83 10.29
C GLY A 36 42.29 13.31 10.44
N HIS A 37 43.31 12.56 10.00
CA HIS A 37 43.38 11.09 10.00
C HIS A 37 42.74 10.40 11.22
N ALA A 38 41.55 9.82 11.02
CA ALA A 38 41.20 8.53 11.62
C ALA A 38 41.46 7.49 10.52
N LEU A 39 42.32 6.50 10.79
CA LEU A 39 42.46 5.33 9.91
C LEU A 39 41.10 4.64 9.87
N ALA A 40 40.54 4.38 8.69
CA ALA A 40 39.35 3.55 8.57
C ALA A 40 39.70 2.19 9.19
N ALA A 41 38.95 1.74 10.21
CA ALA A 41 39.19 0.41 10.76
C ALA A 41 38.92 -0.62 9.64
N GLY A 42 39.88 -1.50 9.38
CA GLY A 42 39.81 -2.48 8.28
C GLY A 42 40.61 -2.12 7.02
N ASP A 43 41.18 -0.91 6.92
CA ASP A 43 42.19 -0.56 5.91
C ASP A 43 43.55 -1.06 6.41
N PHE A 44 43.99 -2.21 5.88
CA PHE A 44 45.18 -2.91 6.36
C PHE A 44 46.43 -2.58 5.54
N ASP A 45 46.28 -2.06 4.32
CA ASP A 45 47.42 -1.62 3.49
C ASP A 45 47.71 -0.11 3.59
N GLY A 46 46.81 0.65 4.23
CA GLY A 46 46.96 2.05 4.58
C GLY A 46 46.73 3.01 3.41
N ASP A 47 46.04 2.57 2.36
CA ASP A 47 45.75 3.36 1.16
C ASP A 47 44.48 4.23 1.28
N ALA A 48 43.79 4.15 2.42
CA ALA A 48 42.54 4.84 2.73
C ALA A 48 41.33 4.39 1.90
N ALA A 49 41.36 3.20 1.32
CA ALA A 49 40.22 2.51 0.71
C ALA A 49 40.02 1.13 1.36
N LEU A 50 38.80 0.60 1.30
CA LEU A 50 38.50 -0.78 1.73
C LEU A 50 38.28 -1.63 0.48
N THR A 51 39.33 -2.32 0.05
CA THR A 51 39.37 -3.03 -1.22
C THR A 51 39.54 -4.54 -1.03
N ALA A 52 39.52 -5.28 -2.13
CA ALA A 52 39.80 -6.72 -2.11
C ALA A 52 41.18 -7.04 -1.50
N ASN A 53 42.14 -6.11 -1.59
CA ASN A 53 43.47 -6.29 -0.99
C ASN A 53 43.42 -6.39 0.53
N ASP A 54 42.52 -5.64 1.18
CA ASP A 54 42.40 -5.62 2.64
C ASP A 54 41.84 -6.94 3.16
N ILE A 55 40.76 -7.44 2.56
CA ILE A 55 40.22 -8.75 2.92
C ILE A 55 41.17 -9.89 2.54
N ASP A 56 41.98 -9.73 1.50
CA ASP A 56 43.04 -10.68 1.16
C ASP A 56 44.16 -10.70 2.23
N LEU A 57 44.55 -9.54 2.76
CA LEU A 57 45.53 -9.42 3.85
C LEU A 57 45.01 -10.01 5.16
N LEU A 58 43.73 -9.74 5.50
CA LEU A 58 43.09 -10.33 6.68
C LEU A 58 42.96 -11.85 6.54
N SER A 59 42.51 -12.33 5.38
CA SER A 59 42.41 -13.77 5.10
C SER A 59 43.79 -14.44 5.17
N GLN A 60 44.84 -13.75 4.74
CA GLN A 60 46.21 -14.24 4.91
C GLN A 60 46.64 -14.28 6.38
N ALA A 61 46.33 -13.27 7.19
CA ALA A 61 46.65 -13.24 8.62
C ALA A 61 45.96 -14.38 9.39
N VAL A 62 44.68 -14.65 9.08
CA VAL A 62 43.90 -15.77 9.63
C VAL A 62 44.55 -17.11 9.25
N ARG A 63 44.92 -17.31 7.97
CA ARG A 63 45.61 -18.53 7.52
C ARG A 63 46.98 -18.74 8.15
N ASP A 64 47.74 -17.66 8.34
CA ASP A 64 49.07 -17.70 8.96
C ASP A 64 49.00 -17.86 10.49
N GLY A 65 47.81 -17.71 11.09
CA GLY A 65 47.56 -17.81 12.53
C GLY A 65 48.27 -16.72 13.33
N VAL A 66 48.29 -15.50 12.79
CA VAL A 66 48.99 -14.35 13.38
C VAL A 66 47.98 -13.44 14.09
N ASP A 67 47.96 -13.48 15.42
CA ASP A 67 47.13 -12.62 16.28
C ASP A 67 47.73 -11.19 16.39
N ASP A 68 47.88 -10.49 15.27
CA ASP A 68 48.23 -9.07 15.29
C ASP A 68 46.98 -8.24 15.59
N SER A 69 47.06 -7.39 16.61
CA SER A 69 46.02 -6.43 16.99
C SER A 69 45.58 -5.50 15.86
N THR A 70 46.32 -5.41 14.75
CA THR A 70 45.89 -4.67 13.56
C THR A 70 44.81 -5.39 12.77
N PHE A 71 44.75 -6.72 12.78
CA PHE A 71 43.79 -7.56 12.04
C PHE A 71 42.61 -8.04 12.90
N ASP A 72 42.72 -7.91 14.22
CA ASP A 72 41.67 -8.20 15.21
C ASP A 72 40.60 -7.09 15.17
N VAL A 73 39.68 -7.18 14.20
CA VAL A 73 38.63 -6.18 13.96
C VAL A 73 37.46 -6.33 14.92
N ASN A 74 37.22 -7.53 15.46
CA ASN A 74 36.16 -7.77 16.45
C ASN A 74 36.64 -7.49 17.90
N ARG A 75 37.95 -7.28 18.11
CA ARG A 75 38.63 -6.98 19.38
C ARG A 75 38.48 -8.07 20.45
N ASP A 76 38.33 -9.32 20.04
CA ASP A 76 38.25 -10.45 20.96
C ASP A 76 39.63 -10.98 21.40
N GLY A 77 40.71 -10.47 20.78
CA GLY A 77 42.09 -10.81 21.06
C GLY A 77 42.64 -11.98 20.24
N LEU A 78 41.88 -12.49 19.28
CA LEU A 78 42.28 -13.48 18.28
C LEU A 78 42.13 -12.88 16.87
N VAL A 79 42.83 -13.44 15.88
CA VAL A 79 42.60 -13.11 14.47
C VAL A 79 42.08 -14.36 13.78
N ASP A 80 40.75 -14.47 13.63
CA ASP A 80 40.08 -15.66 13.10
C ASP A 80 38.95 -15.34 12.08
N ASP A 81 38.18 -16.34 11.66
CA ASP A 81 37.10 -16.16 10.68
C ASP A 81 35.97 -15.23 11.17
N GLN A 82 35.86 -14.96 12.47
CA GLN A 82 34.94 -13.95 13.01
C GLN A 82 35.39 -12.55 12.61
N ASP A 83 36.69 -12.28 12.57
CA ASP A 83 37.24 -11.02 12.06
C ASP A 83 36.93 -10.82 10.59
N ARG A 84 37.08 -11.87 9.78
CA ARG A 84 36.70 -11.83 8.36
C ARG A 84 35.21 -11.53 8.18
N ASN A 85 34.36 -12.20 8.94
CA ASN A 85 32.92 -11.95 8.90
C ASN A 85 32.57 -10.52 9.30
N VAL A 86 33.19 -9.99 10.37
CA VAL A 86 33.01 -8.59 10.79
C VAL A 86 33.51 -7.64 9.71
N TRP A 87 34.65 -7.93 9.08
CA TRP A 87 35.18 -7.09 8.02
C TRP A 87 34.23 -7.05 6.82
N ILE A 88 33.74 -8.20 6.34
CA ILE A 88 32.87 -8.29 5.16
C ILE A 88 31.51 -7.63 5.43
N LYS A 89 30.87 -8.01 6.54
CA LYS A 89 29.47 -7.65 6.81
C LYS A 89 29.31 -6.29 7.47
N SER A 90 30.24 -5.93 8.35
CA SER A 90 30.08 -4.77 9.24
C SER A 90 31.06 -3.64 8.92
N VAL A 91 32.25 -3.95 8.40
CA VAL A 91 33.21 -2.94 7.94
C VAL A 91 32.91 -2.56 6.50
N ARG A 92 33.08 -3.47 5.52
CA ARG A 92 32.83 -3.18 4.11
C ARG A 92 31.35 -2.99 3.78
N GLY A 93 30.48 -3.72 4.47
CA GLY A 93 29.03 -3.68 4.25
C GLY A 93 28.62 -4.41 2.96
N THR A 94 29.15 -5.61 2.74
CA THR A 94 28.82 -6.42 1.55
C THR A 94 28.56 -7.90 1.89
N TYR A 95 28.17 -8.69 0.90
CA TYR A 95 27.92 -10.13 0.97
C TYR A 95 29.18 -10.98 0.74
N ILE A 96 29.19 -12.17 1.33
CA ILE A 96 30.13 -13.22 0.93
C ILE A 96 29.71 -13.68 -0.47
N GLY A 97 30.56 -13.46 -1.47
CA GLY A 97 30.21 -13.71 -2.88
C GLY A 97 30.39 -12.50 -3.79
N ASP A 98 30.32 -11.28 -3.23
CA ASP A 98 30.54 -10.03 -3.97
C ASP A 98 32.03 -9.89 -4.30
N SER A 99 32.43 -10.26 -5.52
CA SER A 99 33.83 -10.34 -5.93
C SER A 99 34.41 -9.02 -6.41
N ASN A 100 33.58 -8.09 -6.86
CA ASN A 100 34.02 -6.76 -7.30
C ASN A 100 33.88 -5.69 -6.18
N LEU A 101 33.31 -6.08 -5.03
CA LEU A 101 32.99 -5.24 -3.87
C LEU A 101 32.04 -4.08 -4.20
N ASP A 102 31.08 -4.25 -5.10
CA ASP A 102 30.10 -3.22 -5.43
C ASP A 102 28.93 -3.14 -4.43
N GLY A 103 28.89 -4.06 -3.46
CA GLY A 103 27.87 -4.14 -2.41
C GLY A 103 26.78 -5.19 -2.69
N MET A 104 26.81 -5.82 -3.87
CA MET A 104 25.84 -6.81 -4.33
C MET A 104 26.54 -8.16 -4.57
N PHE A 105 25.85 -9.27 -4.32
CA PHE A 105 26.29 -10.57 -4.80
C PHE A 105 25.37 -11.03 -5.91
N SER A 106 25.83 -10.92 -7.16
CA SER A 106 25.01 -11.10 -8.36
C SER A 106 25.61 -12.14 -9.32
N THR A 107 24.87 -12.44 -10.39
CA THR A 107 25.39 -13.23 -11.51
C THR A 107 26.63 -12.56 -12.15
N GLY A 108 26.76 -11.23 -12.04
CA GLY A 108 27.95 -10.49 -12.48
C GLY A 108 29.23 -10.91 -11.75
N ASP A 109 29.13 -11.25 -10.46
CA ASP A 109 30.26 -11.74 -9.66
C ASP A 109 30.70 -13.13 -10.10
N PHE A 110 29.75 -14.00 -10.45
CA PHE A 110 30.07 -15.30 -11.03
C PHE A 110 30.80 -15.16 -12.35
N VAL A 111 30.33 -14.27 -13.23
CA VAL A 111 31.03 -13.97 -14.49
C VAL A 111 32.45 -13.47 -14.18
N HIS A 112 32.62 -12.58 -13.20
CA HIS A 112 33.92 -12.03 -12.79
C HIS A 112 34.90 -13.13 -12.35
N VAL A 113 34.50 -14.03 -11.44
CA VAL A 113 35.40 -15.07 -10.90
C VAL A 113 35.64 -16.21 -11.89
N PHE A 114 34.67 -16.58 -12.73
CA PHE A 114 34.87 -17.64 -13.72
C PHE A 114 35.75 -17.19 -14.88
N GLN A 115 35.76 -15.90 -15.23
CA GLN A 115 36.73 -15.33 -16.16
C GLN A 115 38.18 -15.47 -15.66
N ALA A 116 38.40 -15.53 -14.35
CA ALA A 116 39.73 -15.75 -13.77
C ALA A 116 40.27 -17.18 -13.97
N ASN A 117 39.43 -18.14 -14.39
CA ASN A 117 39.79 -19.54 -14.64
C ASN A 117 40.48 -20.25 -13.45
N ARG A 118 40.03 -19.97 -12.21
CA ARG A 118 40.61 -20.57 -10.99
C ARG A 118 39.73 -21.59 -10.27
N TYR A 119 38.46 -21.73 -10.66
CA TYR A 119 37.50 -22.65 -10.04
C TYR A 119 37.95 -24.12 -10.14
N GLU A 120 37.96 -24.82 -9.01
CA GLU A 120 38.37 -26.23 -8.90
C GLU A 120 39.79 -26.50 -9.44
N THR A 121 40.66 -25.50 -9.34
CA THR A 121 42.09 -25.61 -9.68
C THR A 121 42.97 -25.57 -8.43
N ASP A 122 44.23 -26.00 -8.56
CA ASP A 122 45.25 -25.86 -7.49
C ASP A 122 45.93 -24.46 -7.50
N LEU A 123 45.41 -23.51 -8.29
CA LEU A 123 45.94 -22.14 -8.32
C LEU A 123 45.43 -21.38 -7.09
N SER A 124 46.32 -20.57 -6.48
CA SER A 124 45.90 -19.67 -5.41
C SER A 124 44.82 -18.72 -5.92
N ALA A 125 43.78 -18.50 -5.15
CA ALA A 125 42.76 -17.48 -5.41
C ALA A 125 42.88 -16.36 -4.36
N SER A 126 42.32 -15.21 -4.72
CA SER A 126 42.11 -14.07 -3.84
C SER A 126 40.61 -13.76 -3.85
N TRP A 127 40.12 -12.82 -3.05
CA TRP A 127 38.70 -12.49 -2.95
C TRP A 127 38.05 -12.24 -4.32
N ALA A 128 38.67 -11.38 -5.14
CA ALA A 128 38.20 -11.08 -6.50
C ALA A 128 38.34 -12.26 -7.49
N HIS A 129 39.05 -13.32 -7.12
CA HIS A 129 39.15 -14.55 -7.90
C HIS A 129 38.29 -15.70 -7.31
N GLY A 130 37.48 -15.44 -6.28
CA GLY A 130 36.53 -16.39 -5.69
C GLY A 130 36.94 -17.06 -4.37
N ASP A 131 38.02 -16.64 -3.70
CA ASP A 131 38.41 -17.14 -2.35
C ASP A 131 37.53 -16.53 -1.25
N TRP A 132 36.23 -16.84 -1.27
CA TRP A 132 35.24 -16.24 -0.36
C TRP A 132 35.28 -16.84 1.04
N ASN A 133 35.69 -18.11 1.17
CA ASN A 133 35.88 -18.73 2.49
C ASN A 133 37.26 -18.41 3.10
N GLY A 134 38.20 -17.83 2.34
CA GLY A 134 39.51 -17.42 2.83
C GLY A 134 40.52 -18.56 2.99
N ASP A 135 40.33 -19.72 2.35
CA ASP A 135 41.26 -20.86 2.38
C ASP A 135 42.40 -20.77 1.35
N GLY A 136 42.35 -19.79 0.45
CA GLY A 136 43.35 -19.50 -0.57
C GLY A 136 43.10 -20.21 -1.90
N ARG A 137 41.93 -20.83 -2.09
CA ARG A 137 41.51 -21.52 -3.32
C ARG A 137 40.10 -21.04 -3.69
N PHE A 138 39.72 -21.23 -4.96
CA PHE A 138 38.34 -21.04 -5.39
C PHE A 138 37.77 -22.41 -5.79
N ASN A 139 36.89 -22.96 -4.97
CA ASN A 139 36.29 -24.28 -5.16
C ASN A 139 34.84 -24.30 -4.65
N THR A 140 34.19 -25.46 -4.71
CA THR A 140 32.79 -25.63 -4.30
C THR A 140 32.51 -25.15 -2.87
N SER A 141 33.48 -25.20 -1.95
CA SER A 141 33.28 -24.72 -0.58
C SER A 141 33.15 -23.20 -0.46
N ASP A 142 33.71 -22.43 -1.40
CA ASP A 142 33.51 -20.99 -1.50
C ASP A 142 32.09 -20.66 -1.93
N LEU A 143 31.59 -21.37 -2.94
CA LEU A 143 30.21 -21.26 -3.39
C LEU A 143 29.23 -21.56 -2.26
N VAL A 144 29.48 -22.64 -1.50
CA VAL A 144 28.67 -22.99 -0.32
C VAL A 144 28.70 -21.87 0.72
N SER A 145 29.88 -21.27 0.96
CA SER A 145 30.02 -20.17 1.93
C SER A 145 29.26 -18.92 1.50
N ALA A 146 29.28 -18.59 0.21
CA ALA A 146 28.53 -17.46 -0.35
C ALA A 146 27.01 -17.69 -0.31
N PHE A 147 26.53 -18.87 -0.73
CA PHE A 147 25.09 -19.18 -0.66
C PHE A 147 24.57 -19.33 0.78
N GLN A 148 25.42 -19.68 1.75
CA GLN A 148 25.06 -19.66 3.16
C GLN A 148 24.84 -18.24 3.70
N ASP A 149 25.43 -17.21 3.07
CA ASP A 149 25.18 -15.81 3.43
C ASP A 149 23.84 -15.28 2.92
N GLN A 150 23.15 -16.04 2.05
CA GLN A 150 21.81 -15.73 1.51
C GLN A 150 21.71 -14.35 0.84
N GLY A 151 22.77 -13.87 0.20
CA GLY A 151 22.80 -12.55 -0.46
C GLY A 151 22.72 -12.59 -1.98
N PHE A 152 22.55 -13.76 -2.59
CA PHE A 152 22.61 -13.91 -4.05
C PHE A 152 21.36 -13.33 -4.71
N GLU A 153 21.53 -12.33 -5.56
CA GLU A 153 20.46 -11.57 -6.24
C GLU A 153 19.51 -10.82 -5.29
N GLU A 154 19.95 -10.54 -4.06
CA GLU A 154 19.17 -9.82 -3.02
C GLU A 154 19.39 -8.29 -3.03
N GLY A 155 20.13 -7.74 -4.00
CA GLY A 155 20.43 -6.31 -4.04
C GLY A 155 21.63 -5.88 -3.19
N LEU A 156 21.74 -4.58 -2.87
CA LEU A 156 22.77 -4.02 -1.99
C LEU A 156 22.57 -4.47 -0.54
N ARG A 157 23.64 -4.76 0.20
CA ARG A 157 23.53 -5.14 1.62
C ARG A 157 23.02 -3.96 2.47
N PRO A 158 21.90 -4.07 3.22
CA PRO A 158 21.36 -2.96 4.01
C PRO A 158 22.28 -2.55 5.17
N LEU A 159 22.46 -1.23 5.39
CA LEU A 159 23.20 -0.69 6.54
C LEU A 159 22.35 -0.79 7.83
N VAL A 160 22.99 -1.10 8.97
CA VAL A 160 22.30 -1.18 10.28
C VAL A 160 22.02 0.22 10.85
N PRO A 161 20.75 0.64 11.07
CA PRO A 161 20.42 1.95 11.64
C PRO A 161 20.67 2.03 13.17
N THR A 162 21.13 3.20 13.66
CA THR A 162 21.53 3.40 15.08
C THR A 162 20.38 3.59 16.11
N THR A 163 19.60 2.59 16.48
CA THR A 163 18.50 2.79 17.46
C THR A 163 18.96 3.12 18.90
N VAL A 164 18.15 3.88 19.68
CA VAL A 164 18.42 4.22 21.10
C VAL A 164 17.14 4.11 21.93
N GLU A 165 17.23 3.43 23.07
CA GLU A 165 16.16 3.18 24.04
C GLU A 165 16.54 3.67 25.45
N LEU A 166 15.53 3.98 26.27
CA LEU A 166 15.66 4.33 27.68
C LEU A 166 15.23 3.15 28.54
N LEU A 167 16.13 2.59 29.35
CA LEU A 167 15.73 1.60 30.37
C LEU A 167 15.38 2.30 31.68
N GLY A 168 14.19 2.01 32.20
CA GLY A 168 13.72 2.51 33.49
C GLY A 168 14.53 1.92 34.64
N GLU A 169 15.32 2.73 35.34
CA GLU A 169 15.85 2.34 36.65
C GLU A 169 14.77 2.47 37.72
N PHE A 170 14.50 1.37 38.44
CA PHE A 170 13.71 1.39 39.66
C PHE A 170 14.57 1.88 40.83
N ASP A 171 14.36 3.12 41.30
CA ASP A 171 14.86 3.52 42.62
C ASP A 171 13.88 3.05 43.71
N SER A 172 14.29 2.01 44.43
CA SER A 172 13.60 1.51 45.63
C SER A 172 13.85 2.35 46.90
N GLY A 173 14.45 3.55 46.79
CA GLY A 173 14.87 4.36 47.94
C GLY A 173 14.26 5.77 48.01
N THR A 174 13.39 6.00 49.00
CA THR A 174 12.98 7.36 49.41
C THR A 174 14.18 8.24 49.79
N LYS A 175 14.53 9.20 48.94
CA LYS A 175 15.18 10.46 49.35
C LYS A 175 14.18 11.60 49.17
N GLY A 176 13.71 12.13 50.30
CA GLY A 176 12.71 13.20 50.33
C GLY A 176 13.28 14.58 49.98
N ASP A 177 13.23 14.94 48.70
CA ASP A 177 13.43 16.31 48.20
C ASP A 177 12.26 16.89 47.39
N GLY A 178 11.18 16.13 47.21
CA GLY A 178 9.86 16.68 46.87
C GLY A 178 9.68 17.21 45.44
N TYR A 179 10.53 16.81 44.50
CA TYR A 179 10.32 16.89 43.05
C TYR A 179 10.96 15.63 42.41
N THR A 180 10.35 15.07 41.37
CA THR A 180 10.76 13.83 40.67
C THR A 180 12.27 13.56 40.63
N SER A 181 12.68 12.37 41.09
CA SER A 181 14.07 11.99 41.44
C SER A 181 14.86 11.32 40.32
N PHE A 182 15.09 11.97 39.17
CA PHE A 182 16.10 11.49 38.21
C PHE A 182 17.19 12.53 37.99
N GLY A 183 18.35 12.29 38.62
CA GLY A 183 19.60 13.04 38.38
C GLY A 183 20.44 12.44 37.24
N SER A 184 20.13 11.22 36.82
CA SER A 184 20.78 10.51 35.71
C SER A 184 19.88 9.40 35.15
N VAL A 185 20.10 8.97 33.89
CA VAL A 185 19.39 7.86 33.21
C VAL A 185 20.38 6.92 32.51
N THR A 186 19.97 5.67 32.26
CA THR A 186 20.73 4.71 31.47
C THR A 186 20.15 4.61 30.06
N LEU A 187 20.98 4.86 29.04
CA LEU A 187 20.62 4.71 27.63
C LEU A 187 21.12 3.37 27.10
N THR A 188 20.29 2.66 26.35
CA THR A 188 20.66 1.45 25.61
C THR A 188 20.36 1.65 24.14
N GLY A 189 20.83 0.79 23.25
CA GLY A 189 20.49 0.92 21.83
C GLY A 189 21.33 0.04 20.94
N THR A 190 21.00 0.01 19.65
CA THR A 190 21.78 -0.67 18.61
C THR A 190 22.45 0.36 17.69
N THR A 191 23.60 0.05 17.13
CA THR A 191 24.32 0.89 16.16
C THR A 191 25.27 0.02 15.37
N THR A 192 26.02 0.60 14.43
CA THR A 192 27.12 -0.10 13.77
C THR A 192 28.04 -0.76 14.82
N PRO A 193 28.28 -2.08 14.73
CA PRO A 193 29.13 -2.79 15.69
C PRO A 193 30.45 -2.08 15.96
N PHE A 194 30.89 -2.08 17.23
CA PHE A 194 32.15 -1.49 17.68
C PHE A 194 32.29 0.04 17.57
N SER A 195 31.22 0.77 17.18
CA SER A 195 31.26 2.23 17.13
C SER A 195 31.37 2.84 18.53
N VAL A 196 32.04 3.99 18.62
CA VAL A 196 32.21 4.74 19.87
C VAL A 196 31.14 5.82 19.95
N LEU A 197 30.37 5.80 21.04
CA LEU A 197 29.30 6.74 21.31
C LEU A 197 29.72 7.69 22.43
N ALA A 198 29.69 8.98 22.16
CA ALA A 198 29.99 10.02 23.14
C ALA A 198 28.86 11.02 23.24
N VAL A 199 28.42 11.30 24.47
CA VAL A 199 27.55 12.45 24.78
C VAL A 199 28.44 13.69 24.82
N ALA A 200 28.04 14.80 24.16
CA ALA A 200 28.84 16.03 23.97
C ALA A 200 29.57 16.61 25.22
N SER A 201 29.21 16.20 26.44
CA SER A 201 29.95 16.48 27.67
C SER A 201 29.86 15.38 28.75
N GLY A 202 29.55 14.13 28.36
CA GLY A 202 29.15 13.03 29.26
C GLY A 202 29.95 11.73 29.10
N PRO A 203 29.46 10.61 29.65
CA PRO A 203 30.11 9.30 29.55
C PRO A 203 30.20 8.80 28.10
N VAL A 204 31.17 7.93 27.84
CA VAL A 204 31.46 7.33 26.53
C VAL A 204 31.30 5.82 26.64
N ALA A 205 30.62 5.19 25.68
CA ALA A 205 30.47 3.75 25.56
C ALA A 205 30.91 3.28 24.17
N SER A 206 31.18 1.98 24.06
CA SER A 206 31.42 1.32 22.77
C SER A 206 30.31 0.30 22.56
N ALA A 207 29.79 0.25 21.34
CA ALA A 207 28.88 -0.80 20.94
C ALA A 207 29.63 -2.15 20.89
N ASP A 208 28.96 -3.24 21.22
CA ASP A 208 29.53 -4.58 21.14
C ASP A 208 29.49 -5.14 19.70
N SER A 209 29.82 -6.43 19.56
CA SER A 209 29.86 -7.15 18.29
C SER A 209 28.50 -7.30 17.62
N GLU A 210 27.42 -7.15 18.39
CA GLU A 210 26.04 -7.18 17.92
C GLU A 210 25.50 -5.76 17.70
N GLY A 211 26.34 -4.74 17.88
CA GLY A 211 25.95 -3.35 17.75
C GLY A 211 25.25 -2.79 18.98
N GLN A 212 25.15 -3.53 20.08
CA GLN A 212 24.46 -3.07 21.28
C GLN A 212 25.37 -2.20 22.16
N PHE A 213 24.84 -1.09 22.69
CA PHE A 213 25.59 -0.23 23.61
C PHE A 213 24.78 0.12 24.86
N PHE A 214 25.51 0.50 25.93
CA PHE A 214 24.95 0.89 27.21
C PHE A 214 25.69 2.12 27.78
N LEU A 215 24.98 3.22 28.01
CA LEU A 215 25.48 4.45 28.63
C LEU A 215 24.78 4.68 29.97
N ASN A 216 25.46 4.36 31.07
CA ASN A 216 24.95 4.58 32.42
C ASN A 216 25.13 6.04 32.87
N ASP A 217 24.28 6.50 33.79
CA ASP A 217 24.42 7.75 34.53
C ASP A 217 24.38 9.07 33.70
N VAL A 218 23.59 9.13 32.62
CA VAL A 218 23.45 10.33 31.77
C VAL A 218 22.59 11.40 32.45
N THR A 219 23.18 12.56 32.81
CA THR A 219 22.52 13.63 33.58
C THR A 219 21.50 14.45 32.76
N LEU A 220 20.28 14.62 33.28
CA LEU A 220 19.21 15.43 32.66
C LEU A 220 19.01 16.80 33.36
N ARG A 221 18.69 17.85 32.59
CA ARG A 221 18.35 19.22 33.02
C ARG A 221 16.88 19.56 32.70
N GLN A 222 16.30 20.50 33.45
CA GLN A 222 14.91 20.92 33.24
C GLN A 222 14.78 21.89 32.05
N GLY A 223 13.87 21.63 31.11
CA GLY A 223 13.53 22.56 30.01
C GLY A 223 14.18 22.31 28.65
N GLY A 224 14.61 21.08 28.36
CA GLY A 224 15.14 20.67 27.06
C GLY A 224 16.51 20.03 27.19
N ASN A 225 16.57 18.70 27.13
CA ASN A 225 17.82 17.96 27.06
C ASN A 225 18.04 17.56 25.62
N SER A 226 18.94 18.24 24.91
CA SER A 226 19.50 17.70 23.67
C SER A 226 20.74 16.89 24.02
N ILE A 227 20.69 15.59 23.78
CA ILE A 227 21.80 14.65 23.92
C ILE A 227 22.30 14.41 22.49
N GLU A 228 23.41 15.06 22.13
CA GLU A 228 24.13 14.76 20.89
C GLU A 228 25.00 13.53 21.13
N LEU A 229 24.69 12.45 20.40
CA LEU A 229 25.50 11.25 20.30
C LEU A 229 26.36 11.36 19.04
N ASN A 230 27.66 11.53 19.25
CA ASN A 230 28.63 11.42 18.17
C ASN A 230 28.97 9.95 18.00
N VAL A 231 28.51 9.35 16.90
CA VAL A 231 28.86 7.98 16.53
C VAL A 231 30.09 8.06 15.63
N THR A 232 31.19 7.48 16.10
CA THR A 232 32.42 7.41 15.30
C THR A 232 32.66 5.96 14.94
N GLY A 233 32.39 5.64 13.67
CA GLY A 233 32.59 4.33 13.06
C GLY A 233 33.60 4.37 11.91
N PRO A 234 34.05 3.21 11.40
CA PRO A 234 35.13 3.13 10.39
C PRO A 234 34.80 3.82 9.06
N ASN A 235 33.51 3.88 8.68
CA ASN A 235 33.05 4.32 7.35
C ASN A 235 32.01 5.44 7.36
N CYS A 236 31.70 6.06 8.49
CA CYS A 236 30.78 7.20 8.51
C CYS A 236 31.56 8.52 8.38
N SER A 237 31.19 9.35 7.40
CA SER A 237 31.22 10.82 7.62
C SER A 237 30.48 11.10 8.93
N GLN A 238 30.99 11.97 9.82
CA GLN A 238 30.43 12.22 11.15
C GLN A 238 28.87 12.19 11.20
N ASP A 239 28.29 11.04 11.53
CA ASP A 239 26.85 10.94 11.77
C ASP A 239 26.60 11.45 13.17
N THR A 240 26.14 12.70 13.24
CA THR A 240 25.77 13.33 14.49
C THR A 240 24.29 13.02 14.75
N ALA A 241 24.01 12.09 15.65
CA ALA A 241 22.65 11.82 16.07
C ALA A 241 22.27 12.75 17.25
N ALA A 242 21.46 13.78 17.01
CA ALA A 242 20.95 14.65 18.07
C ALA A 242 19.59 14.16 18.58
N ILE A 243 19.53 13.64 19.82
CA ILE A 243 18.28 13.21 20.46
C ILE A 243 17.80 14.33 21.39
N THR A 244 16.62 14.88 21.14
CA THR A 244 16.00 15.88 22.05
C THR A 244 14.94 15.21 22.91
N ILE A 245 15.17 15.14 24.23
CA ILE A 245 14.17 14.73 25.22
C ILE A 245 13.47 15.99 25.73
N SER A 246 12.17 16.11 25.44
CA SER A 246 11.32 17.19 25.94
C SER A 246 10.23 16.66 26.87
N ARG A 247 9.96 17.40 27.95
CA ARG A 247 8.93 17.05 28.94
C ARG A 247 7.57 17.55 28.42
N ALA A 248 6.59 16.67 28.28
CA ALA A 248 5.19 17.06 28.08
C ALA A 248 4.70 17.79 29.35
N MET A 249 4.16 19.00 29.20
CA MET A 249 3.45 19.66 30.29
C MET A 249 2.02 19.12 30.32
N THR A 250 1.75 18.14 31.18
CA THR A 250 0.38 17.87 31.65
C THR A 250 0.17 18.59 32.99
N SER A 251 -1.05 19.08 33.23
CA SER A 251 -1.43 19.83 34.43
C SER A 251 -1.73 18.95 35.66
N ASP A 252 -1.46 17.64 35.60
CA ASP A 252 -1.78 16.68 36.67
C ASP A 252 -0.55 16.36 37.56
N PRO A 253 -0.64 16.48 38.90
CA PRO A 253 0.42 16.08 39.82
C PRO A 253 0.36 14.57 40.14
N SER A 254 0.43 13.69 39.14
CA SER A 254 0.61 12.25 39.34
C SER A 254 2.10 11.86 39.32
N PRO A 255 2.52 10.79 40.02
CA PRO A 255 3.94 10.44 40.19
C PRO A 255 4.58 9.77 38.96
N PHE A 256 3.86 9.65 37.84
CA PHE A 256 4.35 9.00 36.62
C PHE A 256 4.39 10.02 35.47
N GLY A 257 5.56 10.62 35.26
CA GLY A 257 5.78 11.52 34.12
C GLY A 257 6.04 10.73 32.83
N HIS A 258 5.28 11.03 31.78
CA HIS A 258 5.51 10.52 30.43
C HIS A 258 6.70 11.25 29.77
N PHE A 259 7.61 10.50 29.13
CA PHE A 259 8.73 11.03 28.35
C PHE A 259 8.56 10.62 26.88
N VAL A 260 8.72 11.59 25.97
CA VAL A 260 8.71 11.37 24.51
C VAL A 260 10.16 11.38 24.02
N THR A 261 10.55 10.37 23.24
CA THR A 261 11.81 10.35 22.50
C THR A 261 11.54 10.71 21.03
N ASN A 262 12.21 11.73 20.51
CA ASN A 262 12.26 12.03 19.07
C ASN A 262 13.64 11.61 18.54
N ARG A 263 13.68 10.81 17.47
CA ARG A 263 14.91 10.45 16.74
C ARG A 263 15.02 11.20 15.40
N VAL A 264 16.24 11.21 14.85
CA VAL A 264 17.01 12.26 14.15
C VAL A 264 16.63 12.61 12.71
N LEU A 265 16.75 13.91 12.39
CA LEU A 265 16.83 14.55 11.07
C LEU A 265 18.17 14.25 10.37
N ASN A 266 18.15 13.66 9.16
CA ASN A 266 19.29 13.72 8.24
C ASN A 266 19.24 15.08 7.50
N PRO A 267 20.34 15.86 7.40
CA PRO A 267 20.31 17.16 6.71
C PRO A 267 19.95 17.08 5.21
N GLU A 268 19.93 15.88 4.59
CA GLU A 268 19.43 15.68 3.21
C GLU A 268 18.06 14.96 3.10
N TYR A 269 17.49 14.46 4.20
CA TYR A 269 16.18 13.78 4.19
C TYR A 269 15.35 14.16 5.43
N ARG A 270 14.20 14.82 5.22
CA ARG A 270 13.30 15.26 6.29
C ARG A 270 12.16 14.25 6.52
N THR A 271 12.37 13.27 7.39
CA THR A 271 11.27 12.53 8.05
C THR A 271 11.60 12.37 9.53
N SER A 272 10.58 12.48 10.39
CA SER A 272 10.69 12.32 11.85
C SER A 272 9.62 11.36 12.35
N PHE A 273 10.00 10.38 13.17
CA PHE A 273 9.08 9.43 13.81
C PHE A 273 9.17 9.52 15.35
N SER A 274 8.05 9.32 16.03
CA SER A 274 7.95 9.18 17.49
C SER A 274 7.44 7.77 17.84
N THR A 275 8.08 7.09 18.80
CA THR A 275 7.65 5.76 19.28
C THR A 275 7.15 5.87 20.72
N VAL A 276 5.98 5.32 21.02
CA VAL A 276 5.45 5.11 22.39
C VAL A 276 5.50 3.60 22.67
N PHE A 277 6.11 3.17 23.78
CA PHE A 277 6.17 1.75 24.19
C PHE A 277 5.20 1.45 25.34
N LEU A 278 4.50 0.30 25.26
CA LEU A 278 3.80 -0.33 26.37
C LEU A 278 4.73 -1.34 27.07
N ILE A 279 4.63 -1.44 28.40
CA ILE A 279 5.51 -2.25 29.25
C ILE A 279 5.13 -3.74 29.13
N ASP A 280 6.13 -4.59 28.90
CA ASP A 280 5.98 -6.04 28.78
C ASP A 280 5.70 -6.71 30.15
N GLY A 281 4.68 -7.58 30.23
CA GLY A 281 4.44 -8.45 31.40
C GLY A 281 3.04 -8.48 32.06
N MET A 282 1.98 -7.91 31.48
CA MET A 282 0.62 -8.05 32.02
C MET A 282 -0.04 -9.39 31.62
N THR A 283 -0.70 -10.07 32.56
CA THR A 283 -1.46 -11.29 32.26
C THR A 283 -2.89 -10.96 31.81
N LEU A 284 -3.53 -11.88 31.07
CA LEU A 284 -4.89 -11.71 30.53
C LEU A 284 -5.96 -11.43 31.61
N ASP A 285 -5.72 -11.91 32.84
CA ASP A 285 -6.59 -11.67 34.00
C ASP A 285 -6.36 -10.28 34.64
N ASP A 286 -5.18 -9.66 34.44
CA ASP A 286 -4.90 -8.28 34.86
C ASP A 286 -5.53 -7.27 33.89
N PHE A 287 -5.62 -7.60 32.59
CA PHE A 287 -6.30 -6.77 31.59
C PHE A 287 -7.81 -6.68 31.86
N ALA A 288 -8.45 -7.78 32.28
CA ALA A 288 -9.88 -7.79 32.61
C ALA A 288 -10.23 -6.98 33.87
N ALA A 289 -9.27 -6.74 34.77
CA ALA A 289 -9.46 -5.92 35.96
C ALA A 289 -9.27 -4.42 35.68
N THR A 290 -8.42 -4.05 34.72
CA THR A 290 -8.22 -2.64 34.30
C THR A 290 -9.36 -2.13 33.40
N VAL A 291 -9.96 -3.01 32.59
CA VAL A 291 -11.10 -2.64 31.71
C VAL A 291 -12.42 -2.53 32.49
N ALA A 292 -12.51 -3.12 33.68
CA ALA A 292 -13.70 -3.03 34.53
C ALA A 292 -13.75 -1.76 35.42
N ASP A 293 -12.70 -0.94 35.42
CA ASP A 293 -12.60 0.31 36.21
C ASP A 293 -12.39 1.55 35.30
N ALA A 294 -12.55 1.39 33.97
CA ALA A 294 -12.29 2.41 32.95
C ALA A 294 -13.51 2.70 32.06
N THR A 295 -14.73 2.45 32.56
CA THR A 295 -15.98 2.86 31.91
C THR A 295 -16.63 4.04 32.62
N ASP A 296 -15.84 4.88 33.30
CA ASP A 296 -16.36 6.05 34.03
C ASP A 296 -15.33 7.20 34.05
N ASP A 297 -14.73 7.52 32.90
CA ASP A 297 -14.04 8.81 32.71
C ASP A 297 -14.04 9.21 31.23
N ASP A 298 -14.52 10.42 31.01
CA ASP A 298 -14.94 11.04 29.76
C ASP A 298 -13.73 11.66 29.04
N SER A 299 -12.80 10.81 28.61
CA SER A 299 -11.72 11.26 27.73
C SER A 299 -11.33 10.18 26.73
N ASP A 300 -11.57 10.50 25.46
CA ASP A 300 -11.17 9.72 24.29
C ASP A 300 -9.72 9.20 24.39
N PRO A 301 -9.45 7.96 23.95
CA PRO A 301 -8.08 7.51 23.75
C PRO A 301 -7.40 8.41 22.71
N PRO A 302 -6.13 8.83 22.91
CA PRO A 302 -5.45 9.69 21.95
C PRO A 302 -5.31 8.99 20.59
N ASN A 303 -5.81 9.67 19.56
CA ASN A 303 -5.76 9.33 18.14
C ASN A 303 -4.34 8.89 17.68
N PRO A 304 -4.19 7.90 16.76
CA PRO A 304 -2.89 7.56 16.18
C PRO A 304 -2.30 8.76 15.42
N MET A 305 -0.99 8.97 15.57
CA MET A 305 -0.27 10.14 15.06
C MET A 305 -0.47 10.39 13.55
N GLN A 306 -0.98 11.59 13.25
CA GLN A 306 -1.07 12.21 11.94
C GLN A 306 0.31 12.28 11.24
N VAL A 307 0.39 11.81 9.99
CA VAL A 307 1.47 12.18 9.07
C VAL A 307 0.96 13.36 8.25
N ARG A 308 1.21 14.58 8.74
CA ARG A 308 0.82 15.81 8.04
C ARG A 308 1.91 16.22 7.04
N PRO A 309 1.57 16.52 5.77
CA PRO A 309 2.51 17.16 4.86
C PRO A 309 2.92 18.55 5.40
N VAL A 310 4.22 18.77 5.63
CA VAL A 310 4.74 20.00 6.25
C VAL A 310 4.72 21.21 5.29
N ASP A 311 4.48 20.96 4.00
CA ASP A 311 4.57 21.95 2.91
C ASP A 311 3.20 22.31 2.28
N GLY A 312 2.08 21.88 2.85
CA GLY A 312 0.73 22.22 2.37
C GLY A 312 0.30 23.66 2.68
N LEU A 313 -0.70 24.17 1.93
CA LEU A 313 -1.31 25.47 2.20
C LEU A 313 -1.90 25.51 3.61
N GLN A 314 -1.70 26.62 4.32
CA GLN A 314 -2.32 26.87 5.61
C GLN A 314 -3.37 27.95 5.45
N VAL A 315 -4.62 27.58 5.67
CA VAL A 315 -5.78 28.45 5.55
C VAL A 315 -6.36 28.65 6.93
N SER A 316 -6.66 29.89 7.28
CA SER A 316 -7.53 30.18 8.42
C SER A 316 -8.86 30.62 7.87
N GLU A 317 -9.91 30.08 8.46
CA GLU A 317 -11.25 30.61 8.31
C GLU A 317 -11.29 32.11 8.63
N LEU A 318 -12.12 32.84 7.87
CA LEU A 318 -12.31 34.27 8.02
C LEU A 318 -13.51 34.61 8.92
N GLU A 319 -14.49 33.72 9.03
CA GLU A 319 -15.59 33.84 9.98
C GLU A 319 -15.09 33.73 11.42
N ALA A 320 -15.70 34.51 12.31
CA ALA A 320 -15.38 34.43 13.72
C ALA A 320 -16.29 33.41 14.41
N PRO A 321 -15.79 32.61 15.39
CA PRO A 321 -16.52 31.48 16.01
C PRO A 321 -17.88 31.79 16.67
N THR A 322 -18.31 33.05 16.72
CA THR A 322 -19.57 33.50 17.35
C THR A 322 -20.54 34.12 16.34
N THR A 323 -20.22 34.00 15.06
CA THR A 323 -20.96 34.53 13.92
C THR A 323 -21.41 33.32 13.12
N SER A 324 -22.62 33.38 12.56
CA SER A 324 -23.05 32.43 11.55
C SER A 324 -23.51 33.22 10.33
N GLY A 325 -23.31 32.66 9.14
CA GLY A 325 -23.73 33.20 7.85
C GLY A 325 -22.67 33.97 7.06
N GLU A 326 -21.40 34.04 7.49
CA GLU A 326 -20.33 34.70 6.72
C GLU A 326 -19.73 33.80 5.62
N ASN A 327 -19.59 32.49 5.82
CA ASN A 327 -19.21 31.52 4.78
C ASN A 327 -20.13 30.29 4.61
N ASP A 328 -21.39 30.39 5.02
CA ASP A 328 -22.30 29.23 5.11
C ASP A 328 -23.09 28.92 3.84
N THR A 329 -22.84 29.65 2.75
CA THR A 329 -23.57 29.45 1.49
C THR A 329 -22.63 29.41 0.30
N PHE A 330 -23.04 28.77 -0.80
CA PHE A 330 -22.28 28.79 -2.05
C PHE A 330 -21.92 30.20 -2.54
N ALA A 331 -22.76 31.19 -2.21
CA ALA A 331 -22.54 32.59 -2.60
C ALA A 331 -21.54 33.32 -1.70
N THR A 332 -21.34 32.83 -0.48
CA THR A 332 -20.49 33.45 0.55
C THR A 332 -19.26 32.61 0.91
N SER A 333 -19.14 31.39 0.35
CA SER A 333 -18.05 30.45 0.59
C SER A 333 -16.66 31.10 0.49
N GLN A 334 -15.75 30.70 1.36
CA GLN A 334 -14.37 31.18 1.37
C GLN A 334 -13.53 30.48 0.31
N PRO A 335 -12.89 31.20 -0.64
CA PRO A 335 -12.03 30.57 -1.65
C PRO A 335 -10.68 30.15 -1.07
N ILE A 336 -10.27 28.90 -1.30
CA ILE A 336 -8.93 28.38 -1.03
C ILE A 336 -8.09 28.54 -2.29
N VAL A 337 -7.40 29.67 -2.39
CA VAL A 337 -6.62 30.02 -3.59
C VAL A 337 -5.29 29.26 -3.63
N GLY A 338 -5.04 28.56 -4.73
CA GLY A 338 -3.78 27.86 -5.01
C GLY A 338 -3.74 26.41 -4.54
N LEU A 339 -4.88 25.85 -4.15
CA LEU A 339 -5.09 24.41 -3.96
C LEU A 339 -5.48 23.79 -5.32
N GLY A 340 -4.79 22.74 -5.74
CA GLY A 340 -5.02 22.06 -7.02
C GLY A 340 -3.78 21.33 -7.52
N THR A 341 -3.84 20.80 -8.74
CA THR A 341 -2.76 20.01 -9.37
C THR A 341 -2.00 20.77 -10.45
N ASP A 342 -2.39 22.00 -10.79
CA ASP A 342 -1.75 22.76 -11.85
C ASP A 342 -0.34 23.26 -11.44
N ASP A 343 0.48 23.59 -12.44
CA ASP A 343 1.83 24.12 -12.24
C ASP A 343 1.84 25.35 -11.30
N GLY A 344 2.40 25.17 -10.10
CA GLY A 344 2.56 26.22 -9.10
C GLY A 344 1.45 26.29 -8.04
N GLU A 345 0.49 25.38 -8.10
CA GLU A 345 -0.48 25.11 -7.04
C GLU A 345 0.07 24.08 -6.03
N ASN A 346 -0.62 23.93 -4.89
CA ASN A 346 -0.30 22.93 -3.88
C ASN A 346 -1.41 21.89 -3.88
N SER A 347 -1.04 20.61 -3.92
CA SER A 347 -1.98 19.49 -3.86
C SER A 347 -2.59 19.27 -2.48
N TYR A 348 -2.18 20.03 -1.46
CA TYR A 348 -2.65 19.86 -0.08
C TYR A 348 -2.92 21.20 0.60
N ALA A 349 -3.99 21.25 1.39
CA ALA A 349 -4.31 22.38 2.26
C ALA A 349 -4.83 21.88 3.62
N THR A 350 -4.46 22.60 4.68
CA THR A 350 -5.07 22.47 6.01
C THR A 350 -5.81 23.77 6.31
N VAL A 351 -7.10 23.66 6.61
CA VAL A 351 -7.95 24.74 7.07
C VAL A 351 -8.12 24.64 8.58
N GLN A 352 -7.87 25.74 9.28
CA GLN A 352 -8.23 25.92 10.70
C GLN A 352 -9.48 26.79 10.74
N GLY A 353 -10.57 26.24 11.27
CA GLY A 353 -11.84 26.94 11.42
C GLY A 353 -12.48 26.67 12.77
N ALA A 354 -13.65 27.25 12.99
CA ALA A 354 -14.42 27.03 14.19
C ALA A 354 -15.91 27.13 13.92
N LEU A 355 -16.59 26.01 14.18
CA LEU A 355 -18.04 25.96 14.27
C LEU A 355 -18.51 26.68 15.55
N PHE A 356 -19.82 26.65 15.80
CA PHE A 356 -20.42 27.18 17.02
C PHE A 356 -19.61 26.82 18.26
N PRO A 357 -19.41 27.75 19.21
CA PRO A 357 -18.50 27.49 20.31
C PRO A 357 -18.92 26.29 21.16
N ASN A 358 -17.94 25.56 21.72
CA ASN A 358 -18.19 24.44 22.62
C ASN A 358 -19.31 24.73 23.64
N PRO A 359 -20.24 23.77 23.85
CA PRO A 359 -21.31 23.91 24.82
C PRO A 359 -20.76 24.18 26.22
N ILE A 360 -21.55 24.88 27.04
CA ILE A 360 -21.23 25.00 28.47
C ILE A 360 -21.73 23.76 29.18
N VAL A 361 -20.81 22.98 29.75
CA VAL A 361 -21.18 21.95 30.73
C VAL A 361 -21.53 22.64 32.05
N ILE A 362 -22.72 22.37 32.57
CA ILE A 362 -23.21 22.88 33.84
C ILE A 362 -23.36 21.76 34.85
N GLU A 363 -23.29 22.14 36.13
CA GLU A 363 -23.61 21.27 37.26
C GLU A 363 -24.96 21.71 37.80
N THR A 364 -25.88 20.79 38.02
CA THR A 364 -27.14 21.09 38.72
C THR A 364 -27.02 20.81 40.22
N SER A 365 -28.13 20.99 40.95
CA SER A 365 -28.20 20.58 42.34
C SER A 365 -29.62 20.23 42.75
N GLU A 366 -29.78 19.01 43.26
CA GLU A 366 -30.99 18.56 43.93
C GLU A 366 -31.36 19.42 45.17
N ASP A 367 -32.62 19.76 45.42
CA ASP A 367 -33.85 19.43 44.68
C ASP A 367 -34.12 20.41 43.54
N ASP A 368 -34.25 19.92 42.30
CA ASP A 368 -34.60 20.72 41.12
C ASP A 368 -35.87 20.23 40.38
N GLY A 369 -36.67 19.36 41.00
CA GLY A 369 -37.85 18.74 40.36
C GLY A 369 -39.14 19.55 40.27
N ASP A 370 -39.06 20.88 40.34
CA ASP A 370 -40.19 21.76 40.03
C ASP A 370 -39.75 23.11 39.46
N ILE A 371 -40.66 23.80 38.80
CA ILE A 371 -40.43 25.10 38.13
C ILE A 371 -39.76 26.14 39.05
N ASN A 372 -40.04 26.15 40.36
CA ASN A 372 -39.45 27.14 41.26
C ASN A 372 -38.00 26.82 41.63
N LYS A 373 -37.59 25.57 41.45
CA LYS A 373 -36.26 25.05 41.76
C LYS A 373 -35.41 24.75 40.53
N ALA A 374 -36.03 24.82 39.35
CA ALA A 374 -35.40 24.58 38.07
C ALA A 374 -34.02 25.24 37.94
N THR A 375 -33.05 24.49 37.44
CA THR A 375 -31.71 24.96 37.14
C THR A 375 -31.78 26.00 36.01
N ASP A 376 -31.35 27.23 36.30
CA ASP A 376 -31.42 28.34 35.34
C ASP A 376 -30.24 28.30 34.38
N ILE A 377 -30.52 27.95 33.12
CA ILE A 377 -29.51 27.81 32.07
C ILE A 377 -29.46 29.03 31.15
N THR A 378 -30.26 30.06 31.40
CA THR A 378 -30.46 31.20 30.48
C THR A 378 -29.15 31.89 30.11
N ASP A 379 -28.32 32.22 31.10
CA ASP A 379 -27.05 32.92 30.86
C ASP A 379 -26.05 32.02 30.12
N ALA A 380 -26.05 30.72 30.43
CA ALA A 380 -25.17 29.76 29.77
C ALA A 380 -25.56 29.58 28.30
N LEU A 381 -26.84 29.31 28.05
CA LEU A 381 -27.41 29.08 26.72
C LEU A 381 -27.29 30.32 25.83
N SER A 382 -27.60 31.51 26.37
CA SER A 382 -27.45 32.77 25.62
C SER A 382 -26.00 33.17 25.33
N SER A 383 -25.03 32.65 26.09
CA SER A 383 -23.61 32.99 25.91
C SER A 383 -22.87 32.14 24.89
N ARG A 384 -23.33 30.90 24.65
CA ARG A 384 -22.65 29.91 23.79
C ARG A 384 -23.55 29.24 22.76
N GLY A 385 -24.86 29.45 22.82
CA GLY A 385 -25.82 28.79 21.92
C GLY A 385 -26.14 27.34 22.31
N ALA A 386 -25.30 26.69 23.12
CA ALA A 386 -25.52 25.34 23.62
C ALA A 386 -25.09 25.13 25.08
N VAL A 387 -25.79 24.23 25.79
CA VAL A 387 -25.55 23.84 27.19
C VAL A 387 -25.68 22.32 27.31
N ILE A 388 -24.80 21.70 28.10
CA ILE A 388 -24.85 20.27 28.44
C ILE A 388 -24.97 20.14 29.97
N ALA A 389 -25.79 19.20 30.42
CA ALA A 389 -25.80 18.73 31.80
C ALA A 389 -25.77 17.20 31.83
N HIS A 390 -25.05 16.62 32.79
CA HIS A 390 -25.03 15.18 33.05
C HIS A 390 -25.73 14.94 34.40
N GLU A 391 -26.86 14.26 34.39
CA GLU A 391 -27.73 14.14 35.55
C GLU A 391 -28.29 12.71 35.70
N THR A 392 -28.98 12.45 36.81
CA THR A 392 -29.54 11.14 37.11
C THR A 392 -31.01 11.25 37.52
N ILE A 393 -31.92 10.71 36.72
CA ILE A 393 -33.30 10.53 37.19
C ILE A 393 -33.29 9.44 38.27
N GLY A 394 -33.57 9.81 39.52
CA GLY A 394 -33.70 8.93 40.68
C GLY A 394 -32.85 9.31 41.89
N ASP A 395 -31.95 10.29 41.78
CA ASP A 395 -31.06 10.75 42.85
C ASP A 395 -31.65 11.86 43.73
N GLY A 396 -32.72 12.51 43.26
CA GLY A 396 -33.48 13.53 43.96
C GLY A 396 -34.34 13.03 45.12
N PRO A 397 -34.96 13.95 45.88
CA PRO A 397 -35.64 13.65 47.13
C PRO A 397 -36.89 12.81 46.97
N HIS A 398 -37.36 12.60 45.74
CA HIS A 398 -38.63 11.95 45.43
C HIS A 398 -38.50 10.72 44.52
N GLY A 399 -37.29 10.40 44.05
CA GLY A 399 -36.94 9.15 43.40
C GLY A 399 -37.33 7.89 44.18
N SER A 400 -37.23 6.74 43.52
CA SER A 400 -37.73 5.45 44.01
C SER A 400 -37.10 5.05 45.35
N ALA A 401 -35.85 5.46 45.60
CA ALA A 401 -35.13 5.26 46.85
C ALA A 401 -35.53 6.23 47.97
N SER A 402 -36.11 7.39 47.65
CA SER A 402 -36.25 8.57 48.54
C SER A 402 -37.70 9.03 48.79
N GLY A 403 -38.70 8.44 48.17
CA GLY A 403 -40.11 8.78 48.44
C GLY A 403 -41.10 8.08 47.53
N GLY A 404 -40.65 7.70 46.33
CA GLY A 404 -41.42 6.93 45.36
C GLY A 404 -42.56 7.71 44.71
N THR A 405 -42.53 9.05 44.77
CA THR A 405 -43.44 9.93 44.04
C THR A 405 -42.86 10.35 42.68
N GLY A 406 -41.62 9.93 42.36
CA GLY A 406 -40.94 10.17 41.10
C GLY A 406 -39.88 11.24 41.23
N ASP A 407 -38.89 11.18 40.35
CA ASP A 407 -37.81 12.16 40.24
C ASP A 407 -37.92 12.88 38.90
N PHE A 408 -37.68 14.18 38.95
CA PHE A 408 -37.83 15.06 37.80
C PHE A 408 -36.75 16.10 37.92
N ASP A 409 -36.19 16.50 36.78
CA ASP A 409 -35.13 17.52 36.77
C ASP A 409 -35.66 18.64 35.89
N PHE A 410 -35.76 19.85 36.43
CA PHE A 410 -36.24 21.01 35.68
C PHE A 410 -35.11 21.97 35.30
N TYR A 411 -35.18 22.48 34.07
CA TYR A 411 -34.30 23.52 33.56
C TYR A 411 -35.12 24.73 33.13
N ALA A 412 -34.67 25.93 33.47
CA ALA A 412 -35.34 27.18 33.13
C ALA A 412 -34.60 27.92 32.00
N ILE A 413 -35.35 28.29 30.95
CA ILE A 413 -34.90 29.13 29.85
C ILE A 413 -35.75 30.40 29.83
N ARG A 414 -35.15 31.53 30.16
CA ARG A 414 -35.89 32.78 30.40
C ARG A 414 -35.78 33.77 29.25
N ASN A 415 -36.84 34.56 29.08
CA ASN A 415 -36.93 35.66 28.10
C ASN A 415 -36.69 35.23 26.64
N VAL A 416 -37.15 34.03 26.27
CA VAL A 416 -37.03 33.49 24.91
C VAL A 416 -38.01 34.22 23.98
N ALA A 417 -37.59 34.52 22.75
CA ALA A 417 -38.43 35.24 21.80
C ALA A 417 -39.36 34.29 21.03
N LYS A 418 -40.53 34.79 20.64
CA LYS A 418 -41.43 34.08 19.72
C LYS A 418 -40.70 33.69 18.43
N ASP A 419 -41.00 32.49 17.95
CA ASP A 419 -40.46 31.85 16.75
C ASP A 419 -38.97 31.45 16.85
N GLU A 420 -38.31 31.68 17.99
CA GLU A 420 -37.02 31.07 18.32
C GLU A 420 -37.19 29.55 18.45
N VAL A 421 -36.22 28.77 17.97
CA VAL A 421 -36.27 27.31 18.01
C VAL A 421 -35.21 26.80 18.96
N ILE A 422 -35.61 25.91 19.87
CA ILE A 422 -34.73 25.27 20.84
C ILE A 422 -34.79 23.77 20.60
N THR A 423 -33.64 23.16 20.34
CA THR A 423 -33.48 21.71 20.28
C THR A 423 -33.00 21.20 21.63
N ILE A 424 -33.63 20.13 22.09
CA ILE A 424 -33.32 19.47 23.36
C ILE A 424 -33.16 17.99 23.06
N ASP A 425 -31.98 17.47 23.37
CA ASP A 425 -31.58 16.10 23.06
C ASP A 425 -31.12 15.41 24.34
N ILE A 426 -31.61 14.20 24.59
CA ILE A 426 -31.15 13.35 25.69
C ILE A 426 -30.33 12.21 25.09
N ASN A 427 -29.22 11.87 25.74
CA ASN A 427 -28.45 10.67 25.44
C ASN A 427 -28.26 9.87 26.72
N THR A 428 -28.68 8.61 26.73
CA THR A 428 -28.46 7.72 27.88
C THR A 428 -27.30 6.76 27.63
N PRO A 429 -26.60 6.28 28.69
CA PRO A 429 -25.62 5.20 28.54
C PRO A 429 -26.23 3.97 27.87
N PHE A 430 -25.46 3.24 27.06
CA PHE A 430 -25.95 2.10 26.29
C PHE A 430 -26.64 0.99 27.12
N ASP A 431 -26.28 0.84 28.39
CA ASP A 431 -26.88 -0.13 29.33
C ASP A 431 -27.92 0.50 30.28
N SER A 432 -28.29 1.76 30.06
CA SER A 432 -29.28 2.47 30.87
C SER A 432 -30.65 1.80 30.79
N THR A 433 -31.35 1.84 31.91
CA THR A 433 -32.75 1.42 32.00
C THR A 433 -33.73 2.58 31.91
N LEU A 434 -33.22 3.81 31.78
CA LEU A 434 -34.03 5.01 31.66
C LEU A 434 -34.68 5.04 30.27
N ASP A 435 -36.01 4.99 30.25
CA ASP A 435 -36.82 5.39 29.12
C ASP A 435 -37.16 6.87 29.36
N SER A 436 -36.50 7.80 28.68
CA SER A 436 -36.57 9.23 29.03
C SER A 436 -37.86 9.88 28.50
N PHE A 437 -38.30 10.98 29.11
CA PHE A 437 -39.46 11.74 28.66
C PHE A 437 -39.28 13.24 28.92
N ILE A 438 -39.23 14.03 27.84
CA ILE A 438 -39.11 15.49 27.90
C ILE A 438 -40.49 16.14 27.92
N LEU A 439 -40.70 17.07 28.84
CA LEU A 439 -41.89 17.94 28.91
C LEU A 439 -41.48 19.42 28.93
N VAL A 440 -42.11 20.25 28.11
CA VAL A 440 -41.86 21.70 28.04
C VAL A 440 -43.08 22.45 28.58
N TYR A 441 -42.89 23.24 29.63
CA TYR A 441 -43.89 24.07 30.29
C TYR A 441 -43.67 25.56 30.03
N ASP A 442 -44.75 26.33 30.01
CA ASP A 442 -44.67 27.79 30.09
C ASP A 442 -44.56 28.28 31.55
N SER A 443 -44.33 29.58 31.73
CA SER A 443 -44.27 30.22 33.06
C SER A 443 -45.51 30.07 33.95
N SER A 444 -46.65 29.63 33.41
CA SER A 444 -47.86 29.36 34.17
C SER A 444 -48.01 27.90 34.60
N GLY A 445 -47.08 27.03 34.16
CA GLY A 445 -47.12 25.58 34.34
C GLY A 445 -48.04 24.88 33.34
N GLU A 446 -48.40 25.54 32.23
CA GLU A 446 -49.14 24.90 31.13
C GLU A 446 -48.15 24.12 30.26
N LEU A 447 -48.43 22.84 30.00
CA LEU A 447 -47.62 22.01 29.11
C LEU A 447 -47.80 22.49 27.67
N VAL A 448 -46.69 22.78 27.00
CA VAL A 448 -46.62 23.39 25.67
C VAL A 448 -46.18 22.37 24.63
N ASP A 449 -45.25 21.49 24.99
CA ASP A 449 -44.76 20.42 24.13
C ASP A 449 -44.20 19.25 24.95
N ALA A 450 -44.08 18.06 24.36
CA ALA A 450 -43.49 16.89 25.02
C ALA A 450 -43.09 15.82 23.99
N ASN A 451 -42.02 15.07 24.27
CA ASN A 451 -41.64 13.91 23.46
C ASN A 451 -40.93 12.82 24.29
N ASP A 452 -41.12 11.56 23.91
CA ASP A 452 -40.63 10.35 24.60
C ASP A 452 -39.58 9.53 23.83
N ASN A 453 -39.33 9.80 22.54
CA ASN A 453 -38.31 9.09 21.76
C ASN A 453 -37.79 9.90 20.56
N ASP A 454 -36.56 9.60 20.13
CA ASP A 454 -35.86 10.17 18.98
C ASP A 454 -36.10 9.40 17.65
N LEU A 455 -37.08 8.48 17.65
CA LEU A 455 -37.43 7.51 16.59
C LEU A 455 -36.51 6.28 16.45
N VAL A 456 -35.32 6.27 17.03
CA VAL A 456 -34.31 5.20 16.88
C VAL A 456 -33.96 4.50 18.21
N SER A 457 -34.16 5.17 19.33
CA SER A 457 -33.88 4.74 20.70
C SER A 457 -35.04 5.11 21.65
N THR A 458 -34.86 4.87 22.95
CA THR A 458 -35.76 5.35 24.02
C THR A 458 -35.33 6.71 24.58
N ASP A 459 -34.34 7.34 23.95
CA ASP A 459 -33.88 8.66 24.32
C ASP A 459 -34.78 9.72 23.69
N SER A 460 -35.14 10.73 24.46
CA SER A 460 -36.08 11.76 24.06
C SER A 460 -35.37 12.88 23.30
N PHE A 461 -35.95 13.27 22.16
CA PHE A 461 -35.47 14.39 21.36
C PHE A 461 -36.63 15.35 21.07
N ILE A 462 -36.51 16.66 21.30
CA ILE A 462 -37.55 17.61 20.93
C ILE A 462 -36.97 18.87 20.28
N ARG A 463 -37.61 19.28 19.19
CA ARG A 463 -37.33 20.55 18.50
C ARG A 463 -38.50 21.51 18.72
N PHE A 464 -38.36 22.36 19.72
CA PHE A 464 -39.41 23.23 20.23
C PHE A 464 -39.37 24.60 19.56
N THR A 465 -40.43 24.97 18.83
CA THR A 465 -40.61 26.35 18.33
C THR A 465 -41.39 27.18 19.33
N VAL A 466 -40.78 28.26 19.82
CA VAL A 466 -41.31 29.10 20.89
C VAL A 466 -42.59 29.83 20.43
N PRO A 467 -43.77 29.54 21.02
CA PRO A 467 -45.04 30.04 20.50
C PRO A 467 -45.29 31.52 20.78
N GLU A 468 -44.76 32.05 21.89
CA GLU A 468 -44.89 33.45 22.33
C GLU A 468 -43.66 33.87 23.15
N ASP A 469 -43.40 35.17 23.28
CA ASP A 469 -42.30 35.66 24.12
C ASP A 469 -42.53 35.27 25.60
N GLY A 470 -41.54 34.66 26.26
CA GLY A 470 -41.72 34.23 27.66
C GLY A 470 -40.60 33.40 28.27
N ASP A 471 -40.85 32.93 29.49
CA ASP A 471 -40.02 31.96 30.19
C ASP A 471 -40.61 30.55 29.97
N TYR A 472 -39.73 29.60 29.66
CA TYR A 472 -40.05 28.20 29.43
C TYR A 472 -39.24 27.30 30.35
N PHE A 473 -39.80 26.15 30.69
CA PHE A 473 -39.23 25.20 31.64
C PHE A 473 -39.26 23.80 31.03
N VAL A 474 -38.12 23.15 31.01
CA VAL A 474 -37.96 21.80 30.45
C VAL A 474 -37.83 20.84 31.61
N SER A 475 -38.63 19.78 31.63
CA SER A 475 -38.57 18.72 32.64
C SER A 475 -38.16 17.43 31.97
N VAL A 476 -37.22 16.74 32.59
CA VAL A 476 -36.86 15.36 32.26
C VAL A 476 -37.48 14.42 33.29
N ALA A 477 -37.99 13.29 32.83
CA ALA A 477 -38.60 12.26 33.66
C ALA A 477 -38.45 10.87 33.03
N GLY A 478 -38.75 9.81 33.77
CA GLY A 478 -38.94 8.48 33.18
C GLY A 478 -40.30 8.34 32.47
N PHE A 479 -40.35 7.75 31.29
CA PHE A 479 -41.55 7.48 30.51
C PHE A 479 -42.55 6.64 31.32
N GLY A 480 -43.80 7.09 31.39
CA GLY A 480 -44.86 6.53 32.24
C GLY A 480 -45.10 7.29 33.56
N SER A 481 -44.14 8.10 34.02
CA SER A 481 -44.37 9.08 35.11
C SER A 481 -45.20 10.28 34.65
N PHE A 482 -45.08 10.66 33.37
CA PHE A 482 -45.68 11.84 32.73
C PHE A 482 -45.32 13.19 33.38
N GLY A 483 -44.22 13.26 34.15
CA GLY A 483 -43.85 14.44 34.92
C GLY A 483 -44.65 14.63 36.23
N PRO A 484 -44.39 15.71 36.98
CA PRO A 484 -45.14 16.02 38.20
C PRO A 484 -46.60 16.40 37.90
N VAL A 485 -47.53 16.03 38.78
CA VAL A 485 -48.97 16.40 38.63
C VAL A 485 -49.20 17.91 38.77
N ASP A 486 -48.40 18.55 39.61
CA ASP A 486 -48.30 19.99 39.75
C ASP A 486 -46.84 20.39 39.49
N PRO A 487 -46.52 21.06 38.37
CA PRO A 487 -45.14 21.39 38.00
C PRO A 487 -44.49 22.42 38.93
N PHE A 488 -45.19 22.90 39.96
CA PHE A 488 -44.65 23.73 41.04
C PHE A 488 -44.44 22.96 42.36
N ASP A 489 -44.59 21.63 42.36
CA ASP A 489 -44.40 20.76 43.53
C ASP A 489 -43.73 19.44 43.11
N SER A 490 -42.43 19.31 43.40
CA SER A 490 -41.62 18.13 43.06
C SER A 490 -42.11 16.83 43.72
N SER A 491 -42.94 16.91 44.77
CA SER A 491 -43.51 15.74 45.44
C SER A 491 -44.83 15.22 44.80
N SER A 492 -45.31 15.90 43.76
CA SER A 492 -46.66 15.70 43.24
C SER A 492 -46.79 14.57 42.21
N GLY A 493 -45.70 13.91 41.82
CA GLY A 493 -45.70 12.84 40.83
C GLY A 493 -46.32 11.51 41.28
N PHE A 494 -46.38 10.54 40.35
CA PHE A 494 -46.92 9.20 40.59
C PHE A 494 -45.84 8.11 40.78
N GLY A 495 -44.56 8.47 40.78
CA GLY A 495 -43.41 7.56 40.69
C GLY A 495 -42.65 7.75 39.38
N ALA A 496 -41.38 7.34 39.37
CA ALA A 496 -40.60 7.17 38.14
C ALA A 496 -40.72 5.70 37.73
N ASP A 497 -41.26 5.43 36.54
CA ASP A 497 -41.39 4.06 36.00
C ASP A 497 -40.01 3.49 35.59
N SER A 498 -39.08 4.38 35.24
CA SER A 498 -37.65 4.11 34.99
C SER A 498 -36.79 5.24 35.54
N GLU A 499 -35.58 4.90 35.96
CA GLU A 499 -34.57 5.78 36.58
C GLU A 499 -33.19 5.41 36.00
N GLY A 500 -32.25 6.36 35.98
CA GLY A 500 -30.91 6.17 35.42
C GLY A 500 -30.20 7.46 35.03
N ASP A 501 -28.92 7.34 34.67
CA ASP A 501 -28.07 8.44 34.23
C ASP A 501 -28.44 8.89 32.81
N TYR A 502 -28.30 10.18 32.54
CA TYR A 502 -28.50 10.77 31.23
C TYR A 502 -27.66 12.03 31.03
N GLU A 503 -27.34 12.31 29.78
CA GLU A 503 -26.87 13.62 29.33
C GLU A 503 -28.02 14.36 28.66
N ILE A 504 -28.20 15.64 28.95
CA ILE A 504 -29.14 16.51 28.22
C ILE A 504 -28.38 17.66 27.57
N ARG A 505 -28.68 17.89 26.28
CA ARG A 505 -28.15 18.99 25.48
C ARG A 505 -29.26 19.96 25.14
N PHE A 506 -29.07 21.22 25.49
CA PHE A 506 -29.91 22.33 25.03
C PHE A 506 -29.18 23.09 23.94
N ARG A 507 -29.83 23.35 22.81
CA ARG A 507 -29.29 24.18 21.73
C ARG A 507 -30.33 25.18 21.27
N VAL A 508 -29.94 26.45 21.14
CA VAL A 508 -30.69 27.41 20.34
C VAL A 508 -30.35 27.11 18.88
N ASP A 509 -31.35 26.73 18.09
CA ASP A 509 -31.21 26.54 16.66
C ASP A 509 -31.01 27.92 16.00
N LEU A 510 -29.80 28.43 16.11
CA LEU A 510 -29.22 29.29 15.09
C LEU A 510 -29.07 28.42 13.83
N GLU A 511 -29.27 29.00 12.64
CA GLU A 511 -28.96 28.30 11.38
C GLU A 511 -27.62 27.57 11.56
N ASN A 512 -27.58 26.24 11.28
CA ASN A 512 -26.37 25.42 11.50
C ASN A 512 -25.17 26.22 11.00
N ASP A 513 -24.15 26.39 11.86
CA ASP A 513 -22.88 26.96 11.45
C ASP A 513 -22.27 25.96 10.49
N VAL A 514 -22.17 26.36 9.24
CA VAL A 514 -21.67 25.52 8.15
C VAL A 514 -20.54 26.31 7.53
N ASP A 515 -19.34 25.76 7.54
CA ASP A 515 -18.21 26.46 6.98
C ASP A 515 -17.94 25.96 5.57
N MET A 516 -18.27 26.79 4.58
CA MET A 516 -18.12 26.42 3.18
C MET A 516 -16.88 27.04 2.55
N PHE A 517 -16.06 26.19 1.95
CA PHE A 517 -14.87 26.57 1.20
C PHE A 517 -15.04 26.21 -0.27
N SER A 518 -14.46 27.02 -1.16
CA SER A 518 -14.46 26.77 -2.60
C SER A 518 -13.05 26.66 -3.17
N PHE A 519 -12.87 25.81 -4.17
CA PHE A 519 -11.61 25.58 -4.86
C PHE A 519 -11.87 25.13 -6.29
N GLU A 520 -10.86 25.20 -7.15
CA GLU A 520 -10.96 24.76 -8.54
C GLU A 520 -10.45 23.32 -8.66
N MET A 521 -11.10 22.52 -9.50
CA MET A 521 -10.63 21.20 -9.88
C MET A 521 -10.61 21.05 -11.40
N SER A 522 -9.66 20.28 -11.89
CA SER A 522 -9.64 19.75 -13.24
C SER A 522 -10.41 18.45 -13.34
N GLU A 523 -10.71 18.04 -14.56
CA GLU A 523 -11.27 16.73 -14.86
C GLU A 523 -10.21 15.64 -14.60
N GLY A 524 -10.59 14.58 -13.88
CA GLY A 524 -9.70 13.52 -13.40
C GLY A 524 -8.98 13.80 -12.09
N ASP A 525 -9.17 14.98 -11.48
CA ASP A 525 -8.59 15.26 -10.17
C ASP A 525 -9.21 14.36 -9.09
N VAL A 526 -8.35 13.78 -8.26
CA VAL A 526 -8.71 12.94 -7.13
C VAL A 526 -8.72 13.80 -5.87
N PHE A 527 -9.92 14.06 -5.36
CA PHE A 527 -10.16 14.83 -4.15
C PHE A 527 -10.20 13.93 -2.91
N GLY A 528 -9.63 14.41 -1.82
CA GLY A 528 -9.89 13.85 -0.50
C GLY A 528 -10.02 14.93 0.56
N ALA A 529 -10.83 14.63 1.58
CA ALA A 529 -11.02 15.49 2.74
C ALA A 529 -11.06 14.67 4.02
N SER A 530 -10.55 15.23 5.12
CA SER A 530 -10.70 14.66 6.46
C SER A 530 -10.84 15.78 7.47
N VAL A 531 -11.85 15.68 8.33
CA VAL A 531 -12.13 16.69 9.36
C VAL A 531 -11.78 16.17 10.76
N TYR A 532 -11.32 17.04 11.67
CA TYR A 532 -10.89 16.68 13.01
C TYR A 532 -11.40 17.65 14.08
N ASN A 533 -11.25 17.25 15.34
CA ASN A 533 -11.59 18.01 16.53
C ASN A 533 -13.10 18.30 16.60
N GLY A 534 -13.51 19.57 16.57
CA GLY A 534 -14.87 19.99 16.86
C GLY A 534 -15.92 19.68 15.79
N ALA A 535 -15.50 19.36 14.55
CA ALA A 535 -16.42 19.09 13.46
C ALA A 535 -16.57 17.59 13.17
N GLU A 536 -17.78 17.18 12.82
CA GLU A 536 -18.20 15.78 12.75
C GLU A 536 -18.62 15.35 11.34
N GLN A 537 -18.87 16.30 10.43
CA GLN A 537 -19.33 16.02 9.07
C GLN A 537 -18.57 16.85 8.04
N VAL A 538 -18.32 16.22 6.89
CA VAL A 538 -17.77 16.85 5.70
C VAL A 538 -18.62 16.51 4.49
N THR A 539 -18.86 17.51 3.64
CA THR A 539 -19.70 17.37 2.44
C THR A 539 -19.07 18.04 1.23
N LEU A 540 -19.10 17.37 0.07
CA LEU A 540 -18.64 17.88 -1.21
C LEU A 540 -19.82 18.17 -2.16
N TYR A 541 -19.78 19.31 -2.83
CA TYR A 541 -20.75 19.73 -3.84
C TYR A 541 -20.06 20.12 -5.15
N ASP A 542 -20.77 19.92 -6.27
CA ASP A 542 -20.33 20.41 -7.58
C ASP A 542 -20.63 21.91 -7.80
N ALA A 543 -20.21 22.43 -8.95
CA ALA A 543 -20.39 23.83 -9.34
C ALA A 543 -21.85 24.30 -9.42
N ASP A 544 -22.80 23.37 -9.59
CA ASP A 544 -24.24 23.67 -9.63
C ASP A 544 -24.89 23.55 -8.24
N GLY A 545 -24.11 23.22 -7.20
CA GLY A 545 -24.55 23.04 -5.82
C GLY A 545 -25.26 21.69 -5.59
N ARG A 546 -25.04 20.70 -6.48
CA ARG A 546 -25.54 19.34 -6.28
C ARG A 546 -24.64 18.61 -5.29
N LEU A 547 -25.25 17.88 -4.36
CA LEU A 547 -24.55 17.00 -3.44
C LEU A 547 -23.83 15.90 -4.24
N LEU A 548 -22.52 15.77 -4.03
CA LEU A 548 -21.71 14.69 -4.56
C LEU A 548 -21.53 13.61 -3.50
N VAL A 549 -20.97 13.96 -2.35
CA VAL A 549 -20.75 13.02 -1.24
C VAL A 549 -20.80 13.76 0.10
N SER A 550 -21.47 13.17 1.08
CA SER A 550 -21.50 13.62 2.48
C SER A 550 -21.31 12.43 3.40
N THR A 551 -20.61 12.63 4.51
CA THR A 551 -20.40 11.59 5.53
C THR A 551 -20.08 12.20 6.88
N SER A 552 -20.46 11.48 7.94
CA SER A 552 -20.11 11.77 9.33
C SER A 552 -19.23 10.67 9.94
N ILE A 553 -18.58 9.86 9.09
CA ILE A 553 -17.69 8.78 9.53
C ILE A 553 -16.35 8.82 8.80
N ASP A 554 -15.29 8.39 9.49
CA ASP A 554 -13.98 8.20 8.88
C ASP A 554 -13.84 6.79 8.31
N ALA A 555 -13.95 6.67 6.99
CA ALA A 555 -13.74 5.42 6.26
C ALA A 555 -12.28 5.23 5.80
N SER A 556 -11.38 6.17 6.05
CA SER A 556 -10.02 6.16 5.49
C SER A 556 -9.12 4.99 5.90
N SER A 557 -9.56 4.18 6.87
CA SER A 557 -8.88 2.93 7.25
C SER A 557 -8.89 1.85 6.16
N ILE A 558 -9.83 1.95 5.20
CA ILE A 558 -9.94 1.07 4.04
C ILE A 558 -9.35 1.68 2.77
N TYR A 559 -8.73 2.86 2.82
CA TYR A 559 -7.95 3.36 1.68
C TYR A 559 -6.68 2.55 1.52
N ALA A 560 -6.16 2.47 0.30
CA ALA A 560 -4.84 1.90 0.04
C ALA A 560 -3.75 2.56 0.90
N ASP A 561 -2.74 1.77 1.25
CA ASP A 561 -1.63 2.23 2.09
C ASP A 561 -0.84 3.36 1.41
N GLU A 562 -0.70 3.32 0.07
CA GLU A 562 -0.01 4.34 -0.74
C GLU A 562 -0.89 5.56 -1.10
N SER A 563 -2.18 5.55 -0.73
CA SER A 563 -3.08 6.67 -1.01
C SER A 563 -2.60 7.97 -0.33
N PRO A 564 -2.46 9.10 -1.03
CA PRO A 564 -2.09 10.37 -0.43
C PRO A 564 -3.29 11.10 0.19
N LEU A 565 -4.50 10.53 0.14
CA LEU A 565 -5.71 11.19 0.62
C LEU A 565 -5.68 11.44 2.15
N PRO A 566 -6.25 12.56 2.62
CA PRO A 566 -6.42 12.83 4.06
C PRO A 566 -7.16 11.70 4.78
N ARG A 567 -6.78 11.41 6.05
CA ARG A 567 -7.23 10.23 6.80
C ARG A 567 -7.17 10.39 8.32
N GLY A 568 -7.94 9.60 9.07
CA GLY A 568 -7.86 9.49 10.54
C GLY A 568 -8.64 10.54 11.31
N GLY A 569 -9.56 11.24 10.64
CA GLY A 569 -10.44 12.25 11.23
C GLY A 569 -11.71 11.70 11.88
N ASN A 570 -12.67 12.58 12.12
CA ASN A 570 -14.03 12.24 12.51
C ASN A 570 -14.85 11.80 11.29
N ALA A 571 -14.62 12.46 10.14
CA ALA A 571 -15.22 12.11 8.86
C ALA A 571 -14.22 12.27 7.70
N SER A 572 -14.30 11.39 6.68
CA SER A 572 -13.41 11.44 5.52
C SER A 572 -14.08 11.10 4.19
N ILE A 573 -13.64 11.78 3.13
CA ILE A 573 -14.10 11.61 1.75
C ILE A 573 -12.91 11.28 0.84
N GLY A 574 -13.12 10.40 -0.13
CA GLY A 574 -12.32 10.26 -1.34
C GLY A 574 -13.25 10.28 -2.55
N TRP A 575 -12.94 11.08 -3.56
CA TRP A 575 -13.80 11.24 -4.74
C TRP A 575 -13.00 11.63 -6.00
N VAL A 576 -13.46 11.25 -7.18
CA VAL A 576 -12.80 11.56 -8.47
C VAL A 576 -13.65 12.51 -9.32
N SER A 577 -13.03 13.59 -9.80
CA SER A 577 -13.68 14.61 -10.61
C SER A 577 -13.97 14.16 -12.04
N SER A 578 -15.24 14.16 -12.42
CA SER A 578 -15.68 13.86 -13.79
C SER A 578 -15.77 15.11 -14.69
N ALA A 579 -15.52 16.31 -14.16
CA ALA A 579 -15.64 17.57 -14.90
C ALA A 579 -14.84 18.70 -14.24
N PRO A 580 -14.26 19.65 -15.00
CA PRO A 580 -13.57 20.77 -14.42
C PRO A 580 -14.56 21.83 -13.90
N GLY A 581 -14.18 22.55 -12.85
CA GLY A 581 -14.98 23.67 -12.33
C GLY A 581 -14.67 24.05 -10.90
N THR A 582 -15.48 24.97 -10.37
CA THR A 582 -15.44 25.35 -8.96
C THR A 582 -16.24 24.35 -8.15
N TYR A 583 -15.61 23.72 -7.17
CA TYR A 583 -16.24 22.79 -6.22
C TYR A 583 -16.33 23.43 -4.84
N TYR A 584 -17.20 22.90 -4.00
CA TYR A 584 -17.42 23.39 -2.64
C TYR A 584 -17.33 22.25 -1.63
N VAL A 585 -16.51 22.44 -0.60
CA VAL A 585 -16.50 21.58 0.59
C VAL A 585 -17.14 22.32 1.75
N ALA A 586 -18.07 21.68 2.43
CA ALA A 586 -18.71 22.18 3.63
C ALA A 586 -18.26 21.34 4.82
N VAL A 587 -17.98 22.01 5.93
CA VAL A 587 -17.76 21.40 7.25
C VAL A 587 -18.92 21.81 8.14
N ASP A 588 -19.56 20.83 8.76
CA ASP A 588 -20.66 21.07 9.69
C ASP A 588 -20.74 19.93 10.71
N ALA A 589 -21.82 19.95 11.51
CA ALA A 589 -22.07 19.09 12.65
C ALA A 589 -20.96 19.18 13.73
N GLY A 590 -21.35 19.45 14.98
CA GLY A 590 -20.41 19.61 16.09
C GLY A 590 -20.21 21.05 16.56
N PHE A 591 -19.16 21.27 17.35
CA PHE A 591 -18.88 22.53 18.05
C PHE A 591 -17.37 22.80 18.21
N GLY A 592 -17.01 24.07 18.18
CA GLY A 592 -15.68 24.57 18.51
C GLY A 592 -14.71 24.51 17.34
N GLU A 593 -13.43 24.67 17.68
CA GLU A 593 -12.35 24.69 16.70
C GLU A 593 -12.23 23.33 16.01
N TYR A 594 -12.14 23.35 14.68
CA TYR A 594 -11.91 22.17 13.87
C TYR A 594 -10.69 22.37 12.96
N GLU A 595 -10.25 21.25 12.42
CA GLU A 595 -9.26 21.23 11.35
C GLU A 595 -9.83 20.44 10.18
N LEU A 596 -9.69 20.97 8.97
CA LEU A 596 -10.06 20.29 7.73
C LEU A 596 -8.80 20.15 6.87
N ASP A 597 -8.39 18.91 6.64
CA ASP A 597 -7.35 18.58 5.68
C ASP A 597 -7.98 18.27 4.32
N LEU A 598 -7.43 18.86 3.26
CA LEU A 598 -7.85 18.70 1.87
C LEU A 598 -6.68 18.26 1.02
N GLY A 599 -6.91 17.32 0.11
CA GLY A 599 -5.97 16.87 -0.90
C GLY A 599 -6.59 16.86 -2.29
N ILE A 600 -5.86 17.31 -3.31
CA ILE A 600 -6.23 17.22 -4.72
C ILE A 600 -5.03 16.68 -5.50
N PHE A 601 -5.19 15.53 -6.12
CA PHE A 601 -4.11 14.79 -6.77
C PHE A 601 -4.51 14.36 -8.18
N ARG A 602 -3.52 13.90 -8.95
CA ARG A 602 -3.76 13.18 -10.20
C ARG A 602 -3.67 11.67 -9.94
N PRO A 603 -4.38 10.82 -10.70
CA PRO A 603 -4.22 9.36 -10.65
C PRO A 603 -2.74 8.97 -10.78
N ALA A 604 -2.28 7.97 -10.03
CA ALA A 604 -0.85 7.69 -9.94
C ALA A 604 -0.21 7.37 -11.30
N LEU A 605 -0.89 6.53 -12.09
CA LEU A 605 -0.40 6.11 -13.40
C LEU A 605 -0.31 7.24 -14.42
N GLU A 606 -1.08 8.33 -14.30
CA GLU A 606 -0.98 9.44 -15.26
C GLU A 606 0.43 10.06 -15.25
N SER A 607 1.09 10.07 -14.09
CA SER A 607 2.46 10.57 -13.92
C SER A 607 3.53 9.54 -14.29
N ALA A 608 3.15 8.30 -14.59
CA ALA A 608 4.06 7.24 -14.96
C ALA A 608 4.59 7.41 -16.39
N SER A 609 5.60 6.61 -16.72
CA SER A 609 6.22 6.58 -18.04
C SER A 609 5.19 6.33 -19.15
N ARG A 610 5.33 7.02 -20.28
CA ARG A 610 4.55 6.73 -21.49
C ARG A 610 4.58 5.22 -21.80
N ASN A 611 3.39 4.65 -22.03
CA ASN A 611 3.09 3.21 -22.21
C ASN A 611 2.93 2.38 -20.92
N GLU A 612 3.27 2.89 -19.74
CA GLU A 612 2.81 2.25 -18.51
C GLU A 612 1.29 2.40 -18.40
N HIS A 613 0.64 1.33 -17.96
CA HIS A 613 -0.80 1.22 -17.80
C HIS A 613 -1.09 0.15 -16.74
N GLN A 614 -2.33 0.11 -16.27
CA GLN A 614 -2.76 -0.90 -15.32
C GLN A 614 -2.92 -2.25 -16.02
N THR A 615 -2.44 -3.32 -15.39
CA THR A 615 -2.74 -4.70 -15.76
C THR A 615 -3.62 -5.33 -14.68
N LEU A 616 -4.70 -5.99 -15.08
CA LEU A 616 -5.57 -6.79 -14.23
C LEU A 616 -5.30 -8.28 -14.50
N PHE A 617 -4.68 -8.94 -13.51
CA PHE A 617 -4.35 -10.36 -13.57
C PHE A 617 -5.43 -11.23 -12.95
N LEU A 618 -6.05 -12.08 -13.77
CA LEU A 618 -7.08 -13.03 -13.36
C LEU A 618 -6.45 -14.40 -13.05
N ASP A 619 -6.40 -14.75 -11.78
CA ASP A 619 -5.76 -15.96 -11.27
C ASP A 619 -6.80 -17.06 -10.99
N PHE A 620 -6.82 -18.09 -11.84
CA PHE A 620 -7.73 -19.24 -11.76
C PHE A 620 -7.07 -20.47 -11.10
N ASP A 621 -5.75 -20.41 -10.85
CA ASP A 621 -4.95 -21.52 -10.36
C ASP A 621 -5.05 -21.69 -8.83
N GLY A 622 -5.72 -20.74 -8.17
CA GLY A 622 -5.76 -20.65 -6.71
C GLY A 622 -4.48 -20.02 -6.17
N ALA A 623 -4.51 -19.59 -4.91
CA ALA A 623 -3.40 -18.83 -4.32
C ALA A 623 -3.12 -19.23 -2.87
N SER A 624 -1.86 -19.07 -2.46
CA SER A 624 -1.50 -19.07 -1.04
C SER A 624 -1.31 -17.62 -0.58
N LEU A 625 -2.06 -17.20 0.42
CA LEU A 625 -2.04 -15.80 0.89
C LEU A 625 -2.28 -15.70 2.41
N ASN A 626 -1.86 -14.57 2.98
CA ASN A 626 -2.15 -14.21 4.35
C ASN A 626 -3.37 -13.29 4.38
N ALA A 627 -4.56 -13.85 4.60
CA ALA A 627 -5.81 -13.10 4.57
C ALA A 627 -5.90 -12.08 5.70
N GLU A 628 -5.32 -12.39 6.87
CA GLU A 628 -5.27 -11.44 7.98
C GLU A 628 -4.42 -10.21 7.67
N GLU A 629 -3.35 -10.39 6.89
CA GLU A 629 -2.46 -9.30 6.49
C GLU A 629 -3.05 -8.46 5.36
N LEU A 630 -3.66 -9.10 4.35
CA LEU A 630 -4.31 -8.41 3.22
C LEU A 630 -5.61 -7.71 3.65
N PHE A 631 -6.55 -8.45 4.26
CA PHE A 631 -7.89 -7.93 4.55
C PHE A 631 -8.07 -7.44 6.01
N GLY A 632 -7.02 -7.53 6.84
CA GLY A 632 -7.07 -7.20 8.27
C GLY A 632 -7.73 -8.26 9.17
N PHE A 633 -8.22 -9.35 8.59
CA PHE A 633 -8.79 -10.52 9.27
C PHE A 633 -8.86 -11.74 8.34
N GLY A 634 -8.93 -12.95 8.90
CA GLY A 634 -9.02 -14.18 8.13
C GLY A 634 -7.96 -15.18 8.55
N ASN A 635 -7.69 -16.17 7.71
CA ASN A 635 -6.64 -17.16 7.96
C ASN A 635 -5.27 -16.63 7.50
N THR A 636 -4.24 -16.78 8.36
CA THR A 636 -2.87 -16.33 8.05
C THR A 636 -2.14 -17.17 7.01
N ASP A 637 -2.56 -18.42 6.84
CA ASP A 637 -2.00 -19.39 5.88
C ASP A 637 -3.12 -19.91 4.96
N ALA A 638 -3.88 -19.00 4.35
CA ALA A 638 -4.97 -19.38 3.46
C ALA A 638 -4.41 -20.02 2.19
N SER A 639 -4.87 -21.22 1.87
CA SER A 639 -4.58 -21.90 0.61
C SER A 639 -5.89 -22.07 -0.14
N LEU A 640 -6.09 -21.21 -1.12
CA LEU A 640 -7.32 -21.13 -1.92
C LEU A 640 -7.28 -22.18 -3.02
N THR A 641 -8.35 -22.96 -3.10
CA THR A 641 -8.49 -24.02 -4.10
C THR A 641 -8.69 -23.44 -5.51
N PRO A 642 -8.02 -23.97 -6.57
CA PRO A 642 -8.21 -23.54 -7.96
C PRO A 642 -9.66 -23.65 -8.45
N MET A 643 -10.04 -22.85 -9.46
CA MET A 643 -11.39 -22.86 -10.04
C MET A 643 -11.80 -24.25 -10.56
N ALA A 644 -10.85 -24.99 -11.16
CA ALA A 644 -11.09 -26.31 -11.74
C ALA A 644 -11.80 -27.31 -10.81
N GLU A 645 -11.62 -27.17 -9.50
CA GLU A 645 -12.20 -28.07 -8.49
C GLU A 645 -13.68 -27.77 -8.16
N PHE A 646 -14.21 -26.64 -8.63
CA PHE A 646 -15.60 -26.24 -8.42
C PHE A 646 -16.52 -26.63 -9.58
N LEU A 647 -15.97 -26.93 -10.76
CA LEU A 647 -16.71 -27.22 -12.01
C LEU A 647 -17.75 -28.35 -11.86
N ASP A 648 -17.39 -29.43 -11.17
CA ASP A 648 -18.28 -30.58 -10.95
C ASP A 648 -19.57 -30.18 -10.21
N GLN A 649 -19.53 -29.14 -9.37
CA GLN A 649 -20.70 -28.68 -8.60
C GLN A 649 -21.70 -27.90 -9.47
N TRP A 650 -21.26 -27.34 -10.60
CA TRP A 650 -22.13 -26.83 -11.67
C TRP A 650 -22.54 -27.90 -12.69
N GLY A 651 -22.08 -29.15 -12.50
CA GLY A 651 -22.32 -30.24 -13.44
C GLY A 651 -21.45 -30.19 -14.70
N LEU A 652 -20.35 -29.43 -14.65
CA LEU A 652 -19.32 -29.35 -15.68
C LEU A 652 -18.17 -30.30 -15.37
N SER A 653 -17.32 -30.58 -16.36
CA SER A 653 -16.10 -31.36 -16.19
C SER A 653 -14.86 -30.47 -16.30
N LYS A 654 -13.69 -30.97 -15.91
CA LYS A 654 -12.42 -30.27 -16.12
C LYS A 654 -12.09 -29.95 -17.59
N GLN A 655 -12.74 -30.61 -18.55
CA GLN A 655 -12.56 -30.28 -19.98
C GLN A 655 -13.30 -29.00 -20.39
N ASP A 656 -14.23 -28.54 -19.55
CA ASP A 656 -15.02 -27.34 -19.77
C ASP A 656 -14.36 -26.10 -19.13
N GLU A 657 -13.22 -26.27 -18.45
CA GLU A 657 -12.50 -25.19 -17.74
C GLU A 657 -12.15 -24.02 -18.67
N ASP A 658 -11.54 -24.30 -19.82
CA ASP A 658 -11.18 -23.26 -20.79
C ASP A 658 -12.40 -22.44 -21.24
N ALA A 659 -13.54 -23.11 -21.44
CA ALA A 659 -14.77 -22.46 -21.85
C ALA A 659 -15.38 -21.59 -20.74
N VAL A 660 -15.18 -21.96 -19.48
CA VAL A 660 -15.58 -21.14 -18.33
C VAL A 660 -14.67 -19.94 -18.17
N ILE A 661 -13.34 -20.11 -18.29
CA ILE A 661 -12.37 -19.01 -18.27
C ILE A 661 -12.72 -18.01 -19.38
N ASP A 662 -12.93 -18.48 -20.62
CA ASP A 662 -13.29 -17.62 -21.75
C ASP A 662 -14.57 -16.82 -21.49
N ALA A 663 -15.59 -17.43 -20.88
CA ALA A 663 -16.86 -16.75 -20.58
C ALA A 663 -16.73 -15.70 -19.47
N ILE A 664 -15.92 -15.96 -18.44
CA ILE A 664 -15.62 -15.00 -17.37
C ILE A 664 -14.82 -13.83 -17.94
N VAL A 665 -13.73 -14.11 -18.66
CA VAL A 665 -12.86 -13.09 -19.27
C VAL A 665 -13.64 -12.23 -20.26
N ALA A 666 -14.55 -12.82 -21.05
CA ALA A 666 -15.39 -12.06 -21.97
C ALA A 666 -16.28 -11.03 -21.25
N THR A 667 -16.80 -11.37 -20.07
CA THR A 667 -17.63 -10.46 -19.26
C THR A 667 -16.74 -9.39 -18.60
N VAL A 668 -15.57 -9.76 -18.08
CA VAL A 668 -14.62 -8.78 -17.52
C VAL A 668 -14.18 -7.78 -18.59
N GLN A 669 -13.78 -8.27 -19.77
CA GLN A 669 -13.38 -7.42 -20.89
C GLN A 669 -14.51 -6.50 -21.33
N GLU A 670 -15.73 -7.01 -21.44
CA GLU A 670 -16.90 -6.23 -21.84
C GLU A 670 -17.16 -5.08 -20.86
N ASN A 671 -17.14 -5.33 -19.56
CA ASN A 671 -17.29 -4.27 -18.54
C ASN A 671 -16.25 -3.15 -18.66
N PHE A 672 -14.98 -3.48 -18.92
CA PHE A 672 -13.91 -2.47 -19.08
C PHE A 672 -13.94 -1.79 -20.46
N ASP A 673 -14.37 -2.50 -21.51
CA ASP A 673 -14.64 -1.91 -22.83
C ASP A 673 -15.76 -0.86 -22.74
N ASP A 674 -16.75 -1.10 -21.89
CA ASP A 674 -17.85 -0.17 -21.64
C ASP A 674 -17.38 1.11 -20.93
N ILE A 675 -16.38 1.03 -20.05
CA ILE A 675 -15.70 2.20 -19.50
C ILE A 675 -15.02 2.99 -20.62
N ALA A 676 -14.25 2.32 -21.48
CA ALA A 676 -13.57 2.95 -22.61
C ALA A 676 -14.56 3.62 -23.59
N ALA A 677 -15.76 3.04 -23.76
CA ALA A 677 -16.77 3.52 -24.70
C ALA A 677 -17.64 4.67 -24.15
N ARG A 678 -17.90 4.68 -22.83
CA ARG A 678 -18.87 5.58 -22.18
C ARG A 678 -18.24 6.61 -21.24
N GLY A 679 -17.06 6.29 -20.69
CA GLY A 679 -16.33 7.16 -19.78
C GLY A 679 -15.78 8.40 -20.49
N ASN A 680 -15.51 9.44 -19.71
CA ASN A 680 -15.07 10.73 -20.24
C ASN A 680 -13.55 10.87 -20.41
N ASN A 681 -12.77 9.81 -20.16
CA ASN A 681 -11.30 9.82 -20.27
C ASN A 681 -10.74 9.13 -21.55
N GLY A 682 -11.51 9.13 -22.64
CA GLY A 682 -11.07 8.56 -23.93
C GLY A 682 -10.69 7.08 -23.88
N ASN A 683 -10.01 6.58 -24.93
CA ASN A 683 -9.52 5.20 -25.00
C ASN A 683 -8.17 5.18 -25.71
N ARG A 684 -7.09 4.98 -24.95
CA ARG A 684 -5.73 5.02 -25.50
C ARG A 684 -5.48 3.96 -26.56
N GLU A 685 -6.09 2.80 -26.47
CA GLU A 685 -5.91 1.74 -27.47
C GLU A 685 -6.51 2.13 -28.84
N GLU A 686 -7.57 2.94 -28.84
CA GLU A 686 -8.21 3.41 -30.07
C GLU A 686 -7.56 4.69 -30.62
N ASP A 687 -7.23 5.65 -29.75
CA ASP A 687 -6.80 6.98 -30.16
C ASP A 687 -5.29 7.26 -30.04
N GLY A 688 -4.55 6.45 -29.28
CA GLY A 688 -3.12 6.59 -29.03
C GLY A 688 -2.74 7.82 -28.19
N ILE A 689 -3.69 8.41 -27.47
CA ILE A 689 -3.46 9.59 -26.61
C ILE A 689 -3.07 9.11 -25.21
N ASP A 690 -1.87 9.47 -24.78
CA ASP A 690 -1.39 9.17 -23.43
C ASP A 690 -2.18 9.95 -22.38
N GLY A 691 -2.47 9.31 -21.25
CA GLY A 691 -3.33 9.84 -20.18
C GLY A 691 -4.78 9.36 -20.29
N ASN A 692 -5.20 8.89 -21.47
CA ASN A 692 -6.51 8.29 -21.63
C ASN A 692 -6.57 6.92 -20.95
N PHE A 693 -7.80 6.47 -20.68
CA PHE A 693 -8.09 5.18 -20.08
C PHE A 693 -7.38 4.03 -20.82
N GLN A 694 -6.71 3.17 -20.05
CA GLN A 694 -6.13 1.92 -20.53
C GLN A 694 -6.00 0.90 -19.40
N VAL A 695 -6.51 -0.31 -19.63
CA VAL A 695 -6.29 -1.47 -18.76
C VAL A 695 -6.02 -2.72 -19.61
N GLU A 696 -5.03 -3.51 -19.23
CA GLU A 696 -4.73 -4.79 -19.87
C GLU A 696 -5.27 -5.94 -19.02
N ILE A 697 -6.11 -6.80 -19.61
CA ILE A 697 -6.65 -7.97 -18.91
C ILE A 697 -5.85 -9.21 -19.31
N VAL A 698 -5.27 -9.89 -18.33
CA VAL A 698 -4.41 -11.06 -18.52
C VAL A 698 -4.82 -12.18 -17.58
N THR A 699 -4.59 -13.43 -17.98
CA THR A 699 -5.01 -14.60 -17.19
C THR A 699 -3.83 -15.51 -16.87
N SER A 700 -3.89 -16.16 -15.72
CA SER A 700 -2.99 -17.25 -15.30
C SER A 700 -2.87 -18.38 -16.34
N ARG A 701 -3.92 -18.60 -17.15
CA ARG A 701 -3.92 -19.57 -18.26
C ARG A 701 -3.08 -19.10 -19.45
N ASP A 702 -3.17 -17.83 -19.81
CA ASP A 702 -2.70 -17.32 -21.11
C ASP A 702 -1.31 -16.68 -21.05
N VAL A 703 -0.82 -16.30 -19.86
CA VAL A 703 0.49 -15.68 -19.70
C VAL A 703 1.60 -16.74 -19.59
N THR A 704 2.58 -16.65 -20.50
CA THR A 704 3.76 -17.53 -20.50
C THR A 704 5.08 -16.77 -20.49
N ASN A 705 6.11 -17.35 -19.89
CA ASN A 705 7.49 -16.86 -20.01
C ASN A 705 8.06 -17.11 -21.41
N SER A 706 9.26 -16.57 -21.69
CA SER A 706 9.96 -16.69 -22.98
C SER A 706 10.20 -18.14 -23.45
N ASN A 707 10.12 -19.10 -22.55
CA ASN A 707 10.27 -20.53 -22.82
C ASN A 707 8.93 -21.26 -23.05
N GLY A 708 7.81 -20.51 -23.03
CA GLY A 708 6.46 -21.03 -23.26
C GLY A 708 5.83 -21.74 -22.05
N PHE A 709 6.35 -21.54 -20.83
CA PHE A 709 5.75 -22.05 -19.59
C PHE A 709 4.87 -20.99 -18.93
N PRO A 710 3.80 -21.36 -18.20
CA PRO A 710 2.98 -20.41 -17.44
C PRO A 710 3.84 -19.49 -16.55
N ARG A 711 3.49 -18.21 -16.53
CA ARG A 711 4.16 -17.18 -15.72
C ARG A 711 3.10 -16.51 -14.85
N ASP A 712 3.38 -16.48 -13.55
CA ASP A 712 2.64 -15.66 -12.59
C ASP A 712 3.17 -14.22 -12.68
N LEU A 713 2.26 -13.25 -12.85
CA LEU A 713 2.57 -11.82 -12.92
C LEU A 713 2.43 -11.12 -11.56
N PHE A 714 1.94 -11.82 -10.54
CA PHE A 714 1.70 -11.20 -9.25
C PHE A 714 3.00 -10.65 -8.64
N GLY A 715 2.94 -9.39 -8.19
CA GLY A 715 4.09 -8.66 -7.64
C GLY A 715 4.90 -7.87 -8.68
N GLU A 716 4.54 -7.94 -9.95
CA GLU A 716 5.08 -7.03 -10.97
C GLU A 716 4.46 -5.62 -10.83
N PRO A 717 5.18 -4.56 -11.22
CA PRO A 717 4.66 -3.19 -11.17
C PRO A 717 3.38 -3.05 -11.99
N ASN A 718 2.40 -2.30 -11.46
CA ASN A 718 1.13 -2.00 -12.11
C ASN A 718 0.28 -3.25 -12.40
N VAL A 719 0.47 -4.34 -11.66
CA VAL A 719 -0.34 -5.56 -11.76
C VAL A 719 -1.18 -5.76 -10.49
N SER A 720 -2.48 -5.51 -10.60
CA SER A 720 -3.46 -5.88 -9.58
C SER A 720 -4.04 -7.26 -9.89
N ARG A 721 -4.36 -8.06 -8.86
CA ARG A 721 -4.77 -9.46 -9.03
C ARG A 721 -6.15 -9.74 -8.44
N VAL A 722 -6.95 -10.51 -9.17
CA VAL A 722 -8.16 -11.17 -8.64
C VAL A 722 -7.96 -12.68 -8.62
N VAL A 723 -7.99 -13.29 -7.43
CA VAL A 723 -7.96 -14.76 -7.29
C VAL A 723 -9.38 -15.32 -7.40
N ILE A 724 -9.62 -16.15 -8.41
CA ILE A 724 -10.93 -16.71 -8.74
C ILE A 724 -10.91 -18.19 -8.35
N GLY A 725 -11.33 -18.45 -7.12
CA GLY A 725 -11.21 -19.77 -6.51
C GLY A 725 -11.31 -19.74 -5.00
N GLY A 726 -11.31 -20.92 -4.40
CA GLY A 726 -11.31 -21.11 -2.96
C GLY A 726 -12.68 -21.02 -2.30
N THR A 727 -12.67 -21.14 -0.98
CA THR A 727 -13.87 -21.20 -0.15
C THR A 727 -13.83 -20.20 1.01
N ILE A 728 -15.00 -19.82 1.53
CA ILE A 728 -15.12 -19.01 2.76
C ILE A 728 -14.29 -19.59 3.91
N ARG A 729 -14.24 -20.93 3.99
CA ARG A 729 -13.51 -21.63 5.05
C ARG A 729 -11.99 -21.53 4.88
N GLU A 730 -11.51 -21.60 3.64
CA GLU A 730 -10.09 -21.49 3.31
C GLU A 730 -9.58 -20.07 3.54
N LEU A 731 -10.34 -19.07 3.12
CA LEU A 731 -10.02 -17.66 3.35
C LEU A 731 -10.19 -17.27 4.83
N GLY A 732 -11.19 -17.85 5.51
CA GLY A 732 -11.56 -17.50 6.89
C GLY A 732 -12.49 -16.28 6.97
N ILE A 733 -13.01 -15.81 5.84
CA ILE A 733 -13.88 -14.63 5.71
C ILE A 733 -15.21 -15.05 5.09
N ALA A 734 -16.32 -14.70 5.76
CA ALA A 734 -17.66 -15.05 5.30
C ALA A 734 -18.18 -14.08 4.24
N THR A 735 -17.61 -14.17 3.03
CA THR A 735 -17.95 -13.35 1.87
C THR A 735 -17.99 -14.16 0.57
N ILE A 736 -18.51 -13.57 -0.52
CA ILE A 736 -18.32 -14.11 -1.88
C ILE A 736 -17.11 -13.47 -2.52
N GLY A 737 -16.95 -12.16 -2.41
CA GLY A 737 -15.72 -11.47 -2.78
C GLY A 737 -15.30 -10.43 -1.76
N ILE A 738 -14.03 -10.06 -1.79
CA ILE A 738 -13.46 -8.99 -0.98
C ILE A 738 -12.19 -8.44 -1.64
N ALA A 739 -12.08 -7.13 -1.72
CA ALA A 739 -10.86 -6.40 -2.08
C ALA A 739 -10.04 -5.99 -0.85
N GLU A 740 -8.73 -5.81 -1.04
CA GLU A 740 -7.79 -5.36 0.00
C GLU A 740 -8.13 -3.97 0.53
N SER A 741 -8.51 -3.05 -0.37
CA SER A 741 -8.85 -1.67 -0.04
C SER A 741 -9.85 -1.08 -1.05
N ILE A 742 -10.28 0.15 -0.81
CA ILE A 742 -10.88 1.02 -1.82
C ILE A 742 -9.87 2.13 -2.16
N ASP A 743 -9.25 2.04 -3.32
CA ASP A 743 -8.16 2.92 -3.72
C ASP A 743 -8.63 4.02 -4.68
N VAL A 744 -9.31 5.01 -4.11
CA VAL A 744 -9.84 6.15 -4.87
C VAL A 744 -8.69 6.88 -5.57
N GLY A 745 -8.62 6.76 -6.89
CA GLY A 745 -7.53 7.33 -7.71
C GLY A 745 -6.45 6.33 -8.14
N ASN A 746 -6.56 5.05 -7.74
CA ASN A 746 -5.64 3.95 -8.09
C ASN A 746 -4.17 4.33 -7.80
N PHE A 747 -3.89 4.72 -6.56
CA PHE A 747 -2.56 5.11 -6.08
C PHE A 747 -1.64 3.92 -5.81
N ASP A 748 -2.16 2.79 -5.32
CA ASP A 748 -1.47 1.50 -5.24
C ASP A 748 -1.88 0.62 -6.43
N THR A 749 -0.98 0.50 -7.39
CA THR A 749 -1.26 -0.21 -8.65
C THR A 749 -1.02 -1.72 -8.55
N THR A 750 -0.86 -2.26 -7.33
CA THR A 750 -0.44 -3.65 -7.07
C THR A 750 -1.34 -4.42 -6.09
N GLU A 751 -2.59 -3.98 -5.91
CA GLU A 751 -3.53 -4.55 -4.94
C GLU A 751 -4.11 -5.93 -5.31
N SER A 752 -4.74 -6.59 -4.34
CA SER A 752 -5.37 -7.90 -4.51
C SER A 752 -6.82 -7.96 -4.07
N SER A 753 -7.60 -8.81 -4.75
CA SER A 753 -8.94 -9.24 -4.32
C SER A 753 -9.15 -10.73 -4.55
N VAL A 754 -10.24 -11.26 -4.00
CA VAL A 754 -10.61 -12.68 -4.12
C VAL A 754 -12.09 -12.83 -4.45
N VAL A 755 -12.42 -13.84 -5.26
CA VAL A 755 -13.80 -14.29 -5.56
C VAL A 755 -13.93 -15.78 -5.24
N LEU A 756 -14.67 -16.08 -4.19
CA LEU A 756 -14.85 -17.41 -3.63
C LEU A 756 -16.02 -18.15 -4.28
N LEU A 757 -15.80 -19.41 -4.62
CA LEU A 757 -16.71 -20.17 -5.48
C LEU A 757 -17.59 -21.17 -4.73
N ASP A 758 -17.37 -21.40 -3.43
CA ASP A 758 -18.11 -22.44 -2.67
C ASP A 758 -19.61 -22.16 -2.55
N HIS A 759 -20.00 -20.92 -2.32
CA HIS A 759 -21.42 -20.54 -2.31
C HIS A 759 -22.01 -20.47 -3.72
N LEU A 760 -21.30 -19.88 -4.68
CA LEU A 760 -21.71 -19.73 -6.08
C LEU A 760 -21.93 -21.09 -6.77
N SER A 761 -21.07 -22.06 -6.47
CA SER A 761 -21.14 -23.43 -6.99
C SER A 761 -21.99 -24.38 -6.16
N GLY A 762 -22.56 -23.90 -5.05
CA GLY A 762 -23.34 -24.69 -4.11
C GLY A 762 -24.62 -25.32 -4.68
N SER A 763 -25.46 -25.88 -3.81
CA SER A 763 -26.73 -26.50 -4.25
C SER A 763 -27.76 -25.46 -4.71
N GLU A 764 -28.71 -25.85 -5.57
CA GLU A 764 -29.87 -25.04 -6.00
C GLU A 764 -30.73 -24.46 -4.84
N SER A 765 -30.61 -25.02 -3.63
CA SER A 765 -31.32 -24.54 -2.44
C SER A 765 -30.68 -23.33 -1.78
N ASN A 766 -29.43 -23.02 -2.13
CA ASN A 766 -28.72 -21.82 -1.69
C ASN A 766 -29.03 -20.68 -2.66
N ILE A 767 -29.59 -19.58 -2.16
CA ILE A 767 -29.92 -18.40 -2.98
C ILE A 767 -28.69 -17.73 -3.60
N ASN A 768 -27.52 -17.92 -2.97
CA ASN A 768 -26.24 -17.43 -3.50
C ASN A 768 -25.60 -18.41 -4.49
N SER A 769 -26.27 -19.51 -4.87
CA SER A 769 -25.74 -20.43 -5.86
C SER A 769 -26.27 -20.11 -7.25
N LEU A 770 -25.40 -20.20 -8.26
CA LEU A 770 -25.80 -20.11 -9.66
C LEU A 770 -26.71 -21.27 -10.10
N ASN A 771 -26.66 -22.40 -9.39
CA ASN A 771 -27.60 -23.51 -9.59
C ASN A 771 -29.04 -23.17 -9.13
N HIS A 772 -29.24 -22.08 -8.39
CA HIS A 772 -30.56 -21.59 -7.98
C HIS A 772 -31.36 -21.01 -9.15
N TYR A 773 -30.67 -20.36 -10.09
CA TYR A 773 -31.32 -19.54 -11.11
C TYR A 773 -31.69 -20.36 -12.35
N PRO A 774 -32.97 -20.31 -12.78
CA PRO A 774 -33.39 -20.91 -14.04
C PRO A 774 -32.77 -20.17 -15.23
N ARG A 775 -32.60 -20.88 -16.35
CA ARG A 775 -32.02 -20.37 -17.60
C ARG A 775 -32.98 -20.57 -18.76
N ALA A 776 -32.95 -19.66 -19.72
CA ALA A 776 -33.73 -19.75 -20.95
C ALA A 776 -33.33 -20.96 -21.81
N GLU A 777 -34.21 -21.36 -22.73
CA GLU A 777 -33.94 -22.50 -23.62
C GLU A 777 -32.74 -22.21 -24.53
N GLY A 778 -31.69 -23.04 -24.43
CA GLY A 778 -30.47 -22.90 -25.23
C GLY A 778 -29.33 -22.15 -24.55
N VAL A 779 -29.57 -21.59 -23.36
CA VAL A 779 -28.56 -20.91 -22.54
C VAL A 779 -27.90 -21.92 -21.59
N SER A 780 -26.58 -21.98 -21.64
CA SER A 780 -25.77 -22.92 -20.87
C SER A 780 -25.52 -22.40 -19.45
N ILE A 781 -25.07 -23.29 -18.56
CA ILE A 781 -24.59 -22.85 -17.23
C ILE A 781 -23.29 -22.05 -17.35
N ILE A 782 -22.49 -22.28 -18.39
CA ILE A 782 -21.25 -21.54 -18.66
C ILE A 782 -21.56 -20.07 -18.95
N ASP A 783 -22.63 -19.80 -19.72
CA ASP A 783 -23.06 -18.42 -20.00
C ASP A 783 -23.44 -17.68 -18.70
N LEU A 784 -24.15 -18.36 -17.79
CA LEU A 784 -24.51 -17.81 -16.48
C LEU A 784 -23.28 -17.63 -15.57
N ILE A 785 -22.34 -18.57 -15.58
CA ILE A 785 -21.07 -18.45 -14.81
C ILE A 785 -20.27 -17.27 -15.34
N GLY A 786 -20.17 -17.10 -16.66
CA GLY A 786 -19.46 -15.99 -17.29
C GLY A 786 -19.94 -14.64 -16.78
N VAL A 787 -21.26 -14.38 -16.89
CA VAL A 787 -21.86 -13.13 -16.43
C VAL A 787 -21.73 -12.98 -14.91
N ALA A 788 -22.15 -13.99 -14.14
CA ALA A 788 -22.21 -13.85 -12.68
C ALA A 788 -20.83 -13.71 -12.04
N VAL A 789 -19.87 -14.57 -12.41
CA VAL A 789 -18.51 -14.53 -11.84
C VAL A 789 -17.73 -13.37 -12.45
N GLY A 790 -17.88 -13.08 -13.74
CA GLY A 790 -17.25 -11.93 -14.39
C GLY A 790 -17.66 -10.61 -13.75
N ASN A 791 -18.96 -10.40 -13.51
CA ASN A 791 -19.44 -9.19 -12.84
C ASN A 791 -18.93 -9.07 -11.40
N ILE A 792 -18.86 -10.17 -10.64
CA ILE A 792 -18.29 -10.15 -9.28
C ILE A 792 -16.79 -9.86 -9.34
N VAL A 793 -16.04 -10.46 -10.27
CA VAL A 793 -14.60 -10.18 -10.47
C VAL A 793 -14.38 -8.70 -10.75
N THR A 794 -15.17 -8.12 -11.66
CA THR A 794 -15.06 -6.70 -11.99
C THR A 794 -15.52 -5.80 -10.84
N HIS A 795 -16.53 -6.20 -10.07
CA HIS A 795 -16.95 -5.49 -8.85
C HIS A 795 -15.82 -5.42 -7.81
N GLU A 796 -15.19 -6.54 -7.51
CA GLU A 796 -14.06 -6.57 -6.56
C GLU A 796 -12.85 -5.79 -7.09
N ALA A 797 -12.61 -5.82 -8.41
CA ALA A 797 -11.60 -4.98 -9.03
C ALA A 797 -11.95 -3.48 -8.99
N GLY A 798 -13.24 -3.15 -9.07
CA GLY A 798 -13.75 -1.80 -8.95
C GLY A 798 -13.35 -1.13 -7.63
N HIS A 799 -13.35 -1.88 -6.52
CA HIS A 799 -12.91 -1.37 -5.23
C HIS A 799 -11.44 -0.92 -5.22
N PHE A 800 -10.50 -1.80 -5.56
CA PHE A 800 -9.08 -1.42 -5.62
C PHE A 800 -8.73 -0.51 -6.81
N PHE A 801 -9.67 -0.21 -7.70
CA PHE A 801 -9.54 0.87 -8.70
C PHE A 801 -10.27 2.16 -8.30
N GLY A 802 -10.91 2.16 -7.13
CA GLY A 802 -11.38 3.37 -6.46
C GLY A 802 -12.89 3.58 -6.38
N ALA A 803 -13.71 2.59 -6.72
CA ALA A 803 -15.16 2.70 -6.61
C ALA A 803 -15.72 2.23 -5.26
N TRP A 804 -16.66 3.02 -4.75
CA TRP A 804 -17.47 2.71 -3.58
C TRP A 804 -18.74 1.95 -3.95
N HIS A 805 -19.40 1.37 -2.95
CA HIS A 805 -20.69 0.73 -3.18
C HIS A 805 -21.81 1.73 -3.49
N THR A 806 -22.73 1.30 -4.37
CA THR A 806 -23.97 1.99 -4.70
C THR A 806 -25.21 1.26 -4.17
N ASP A 807 -26.38 1.90 -4.21
CA ASP A 807 -27.61 1.42 -3.58
C ASP A 807 -28.38 0.36 -4.36
N ASN A 808 -28.11 -0.91 -4.04
CA ASN A 808 -28.82 -2.08 -4.58
C ASN A 808 -30.33 -2.20 -4.27
N ARG A 809 -30.96 -1.22 -3.63
CA ARG A 809 -32.41 -1.18 -3.32
C ARG A 809 -33.19 -0.31 -4.28
N ASN A 810 -32.52 0.47 -5.12
CA ASN A 810 -33.17 1.31 -6.12
C ASN A 810 -33.36 0.52 -7.44
N ALA A 811 -33.79 1.19 -8.51
CA ALA A 811 -34.07 0.54 -9.80
C ALA A 811 -32.93 0.72 -10.82
N SER A 812 -31.89 1.46 -10.47
CA SER A 812 -30.64 1.55 -11.19
C SER A 812 -29.85 0.28 -10.92
N VAL A 813 -29.43 -0.42 -11.97
CA VAL A 813 -28.50 -1.54 -11.81
C VAL A 813 -27.11 -0.95 -12.03
N ASN A 814 -26.27 -1.02 -11.01
CA ASN A 814 -24.87 -0.62 -11.10
C ASN A 814 -24.00 -1.80 -10.72
N LEU A 815 -22.87 -1.97 -11.41
CA LEU A 815 -21.94 -3.05 -11.12
C LEU A 815 -21.39 -2.97 -9.70
N MET A 816 -21.30 -1.77 -9.11
CA MET A 816 -20.86 -1.53 -7.73
C MET A 816 -21.99 -1.58 -6.69
N ASP A 817 -23.17 -2.05 -7.06
CA ASP A 817 -24.25 -2.23 -6.10
C ASP A 817 -23.83 -3.16 -4.96
N GLN A 818 -24.07 -2.72 -3.71
CA GLN A 818 -23.66 -3.48 -2.53
C GLN A 818 -24.12 -4.95 -2.58
N GLY A 819 -23.29 -5.85 -2.06
CA GLY A 819 -23.57 -7.28 -2.04
C GLY A 819 -24.88 -7.68 -1.32
N GLY A 820 -25.30 -8.94 -1.53
CA GLY A 820 -26.49 -9.54 -0.90
C GLY A 820 -27.71 -9.69 -1.79
N ASN A 821 -27.62 -9.27 -3.06
CA ASN A 821 -28.63 -9.51 -4.10
C ASN A 821 -27.97 -10.03 -5.39
N LEU A 822 -27.62 -11.32 -5.41
CA LEU A 822 -26.93 -11.93 -6.56
C LEU A 822 -27.74 -11.85 -7.86
N ALA A 823 -29.08 -11.82 -7.80
CA ALA A 823 -29.92 -11.62 -8.98
C ALA A 823 -29.68 -10.26 -9.64
N ASN A 824 -29.42 -9.22 -8.85
CA ASN A 824 -29.07 -7.88 -9.33
C ASN A 824 -27.70 -7.87 -10.00
N THR A 825 -26.68 -8.48 -9.37
CA THR A 825 -25.34 -8.62 -9.96
C THR A 825 -25.33 -9.38 -11.28
N ILE A 826 -26.24 -10.36 -11.45
CA ILE A 826 -26.44 -11.09 -12.71
C ILE A 826 -27.22 -10.25 -13.73
N GLY A 827 -27.98 -9.24 -13.30
CA GLY A 827 -28.85 -8.45 -14.15
C GLY A 827 -30.17 -9.14 -14.49
N LEU A 828 -30.70 -10.01 -13.62
CA LEU A 828 -31.92 -10.76 -13.92
C LEU A 828 -33.15 -9.85 -14.02
N GLY A 829 -33.92 -10.06 -15.09
CA GLY A 829 -35.21 -9.40 -15.31
C GLY A 829 -36.31 -9.84 -14.34
N ASP A 830 -37.50 -9.25 -14.50
CA ASP A 830 -38.68 -9.51 -13.66
C ASP A 830 -39.10 -10.98 -13.62
N ASP A 831 -38.77 -11.76 -14.65
CA ASP A 831 -39.12 -13.19 -14.73
C ASP A 831 -38.17 -14.11 -13.93
N GLY A 832 -37.01 -13.59 -13.52
CA GLY A 832 -35.97 -14.29 -12.77
C GLY A 832 -35.28 -15.42 -13.54
N ILE A 833 -35.36 -15.42 -14.87
CA ILE A 833 -34.77 -16.43 -15.77
C ILE A 833 -33.65 -15.80 -16.58
N PHE A 834 -32.43 -16.29 -16.37
CA PHE A 834 -31.26 -15.81 -17.10
C PHE A 834 -31.30 -16.14 -18.60
N GLY A 835 -30.89 -15.18 -19.41
CA GLY A 835 -30.81 -15.23 -20.86
C GLY A 835 -32.14 -14.92 -21.56
N THR A 836 -33.02 -14.18 -20.90
CA THR A 836 -34.28 -13.67 -21.46
C THR A 836 -34.11 -12.24 -21.96
N GLY A 837 -35.15 -11.67 -22.58
CA GLY A 837 -35.04 -10.35 -23.21
C GLY A 837 -35.25 -9.17 -22.26
N ASP A 838 -35.58 -9.46 -21.00
CA ASP A 838 -35.78 -8.51 -19.90
C ASP A 838 -34.62 -8.47 -18.91
N ASP A 839 -33.61 -9.32 -19.08
CA ASP A 839 -32.34 -9.17 -18.37
C ASP A 839 -31.65 -7.86 -18.78
N VAL A 840 -30.95 -7.26 -17.82
CA VAL A 840 -30.28 -5.96 -17.91
C VAL A 840 -28.78 -6.16 -17.82
N ASP A 841 -28.01 -5.41 -18.61
CA ASP A 841 -26.56 -5.35 -18.46
C ASP A 841 -26.20 -4.56 -17.20
N ALA A 842 -25.37 -5.15 -16.35
CA ALA A 842 -24.94 -4.51 -15.11
C ALA A 842 -23.58 -3.85 -15.37
N ASP A 843 -23.58 -2.53 -15.54
CA ASP A 843 -22.38 -1.77 -15.89
C ASP A 843 -21.97 -0.80 -14.79
N PHE A 844 -20.73 -0.30 -14.87
CA PHE A 844 -20.35 0.91 -14.16
C PHE A 844 -21.17 2.12 -14.64
N GLY A 845 -21.48 3.02 -13.72
CA GLY A 845 -22.35 4.15 -13.99
C GLY A 845 -22.55 5.05 -12.80
N VAL A 846 -23.51 5.95 -12.94
CA VAL A 846 -23.89 6.90 -11.88
C VAL A 846 -25.04 6.32 -11.08
N ASP A 847 -24.87 6.22 -9.76
CA ASP A 847 -25.93 5.81 -8.84
C ASP A 847 -25.75 6.43 -7.44
N ASP A 848 -26.78 6.33 -6.60
CA ASP A 848 -26.72 6.85 -5.23
C ASP A 848 -25.78 6.00 -4.36
N TYR A 849 -25.01 6.64 -3.48
CA TYR A 849 -24.28 5.92 -2.43
C TYR A 849 -25.25 5.13 -1.56
N THR A 850 -24.79 3.99 -1.03
CA THR A 850 -25.61 3.23 -0.08
C THR A 850 -25.62 3.88 1.30
N ASP A 851 -26.82 4.22 1.81
CA ASP A 851 -27.02 4.73 3.17
C ASP A 851 -26.48 3.79 4.28
N ARG A 852 -26.21 2.51 3.95
CA ARG A 852 -25.68 1.53 4.91
C ARG A 852 -24.22 1.75 5.25
N GLU A 853 -23.50 2.42 4.37
CA GLU A 853 -22.11 2.81 4.57
C GLU A 853 -22.00 4.25 5.10
N LEU A 854 -23.14 4.87 5.45
CA LEU A 854 -23.22 6.21 6.02
C LEU A 854 -22.65 7.30 5.11
N PHE A 855 -22.71 7.05 3.80
CA PHE A 855 -22.49 8.03 2.75
C PHE A 855 -23.82 8.44 2.14
N ASP A 856 -23.99 9.74 1.93
CA ASP A 856 -25.09 10.32 1.15
C ASP A 856 -24.54 10.95 -0.12
N GLY A 857 -25.33 10.97 -1.20
CA GLY A 857 -24.97 11.62 -2.46
C GLY A 857 -24.98 10.65 -3.64
N VAL A 858 -24.14 10.92 -4.62
CA VAL A 858 -24.10 10.20 -5.90
C VAL A 858 -22.67 9.81 -6.22
N GLU A 859 -22.45 8.52 -6.48
CA GLU A 859 -21.19 7.99 -6.95
C GLU A 859 -21.21 7.79 -8.48
N ASP A 860 -20.16 8.22 -9.17
CA ASP A 860 -19.96 8.03 -10.61
C ASP A 860 -18.86 6.99 -10.83
N THR A 861 -19.22 5.72 -10.66
CA THR A 861 -18.26 4.61 -10.72
C THR A 861 -17.61 4.49 -12.09
N LEU A 862 -18.34 4.86 -13.15
CA LEU A 862 -17.83 4.88 -14.52
C LEU A 862 -16.66 5.86 -14.67
N ASN A 863 -16.84 7.12 -14.28
CA ASN A 863 -15.78 8.12 -14.45
C ASN A 863 -14.71 8.02 -13.37
N ALA A 864 -15.03 7.55 -12.16
CA ALA A 864 -14.02 7.24 -11.15
C ALA A 864 -12.97 6.27 -11.70
N LEU A 865 -13.39 5.16 -12.32
CA LEU A 865 -12.48 4.20 -12.94
C LEU A 865 -11.87 4.73 -14.25
N ALA A 866 -12.64 5.46 -15.08
CA ALA A 866 -12.11 5.98 -16.35
C ALA A 866 -10.86 6.87 -16.12
N PHE A 867 -10.88 7.70 -15.07
CA PHE A 867 -9.73 8.53 -14.69
C PHE A 867 -8.72 7.76 -13.82
N GLY A 868 -9.16 6.92 -12.88
CA GLY A 868 -8.25 6.12 -12.05
C GLY A 868 -7.32 5.21 -12.88
N LEU A 869 -7.81 4.72 -14.02
CA LEU A 869 -7.07 3.85 -14.95
C LEU A 869 -6.46 4.61 -16.14
N SER A 870 -6.04 5.85 -15.92
CA SER A 870 -5.30 6.65 -16.91
C SER A 870 -3.93 6.02 -17.22
N SER A 871 -3.51 6.03 -18.49
CA SER A 871 -2.16 5.60 -18.86
C SER A 871 -1.08 6.63 -18.48
N GLY A 872 0.18 6.20 -18.44
CA GLY A 872 1.34 7.08 -18.28
C GLY A 872 1.48 8.15 -19.36
N THR A 873 1.71 9.39 -18.93
CA THR A 873 1.93 10.57 -19.81
C THR A 873 3.38 11.04 -19.83
N ALA A 874 4.18 10.66 -18.84
CA ALA A 874 5.52 11.19 -18.68
C ALA A 874 6.40 10.77 -19.85
N ALA A 875 7.11 11.75 -20.42
CA ALA A 875 7.99 11.52 -21.55
C ALA A 875 9.05 10.47 -21.18
N THR A 876 8.99 9.31 -21.83
CA THR A 876 10.05 8.31 -21.78
C THR A 876 11.17 8.64 -22.75
N ASP A 877 12.38 8.21 -22.41
CA ASP A 877 13.46 8.12 -23.39
C ASP A 877 13.07 7.09 -24.46
N MET A 878 13.39 7.38 -25.72
CA MET A 878 12.94 6.58 -26.85
C MET A 878 13.70 5.24 -26.91
N GLN A 879 12.99 4.13 -26.71
CA GLN A 879 13.57 2.78 -26.58
C GLN A 879 13.75 2.07 -27.93
N VAL A 880 14.74 1.18 -28.02
CA VAL A 880 14.90 0.25 -29.15
C VAL A 880 14.02 -0.98 -28.92
N ILE A 881 13.08 -1.24 -29.83
CA ILE A 881 12.14 -2.39 -29.75
C ILE A 881 12.50 -3.54 -30.70
N GLY A 882 13.47 -3.34 -31.59
CA GLY A 882 13.86 -4.41 -32.51
C GLY A 882 15.06 -4.06 -33.40
N THR A 883 15.79 -5.08 -33.81
CA THR A 883 17.00 -4.96 -34.62
C THR A 883 17.03 -5.96 -35.78
N GLN A 884 17.74 -5.64 -36.86
CA GLN A 884 18.07 -6.55 -37.96
C GLN A 884 19.55 -6.37 -38.32
N PRO A 885 20.44 -7.37 -38.12
CA PRO A 885 20.13 -8.70 -37.56
C PRO A 885 19.58 -8.63 -36.14
N THR A 886 18.69 -9.56 -35.77
CA THR A 886 18.13 -9.61 -34.41
C THR A 886 19.18 -10.06 -33.40
N LEU A 887 18.95 -9.80 -32.10
CA LEU A 887 19.79 -10.31 -31.01
C LEU A 887 20.03 -11.83 -31.17
N GLY A 888 21.31 -12.23 -31.19
CA GLY A 888 21.72 -13.63 -31.34
C GLY A 888 21.58 -14.22 -32.75
N GLU A 889 21.10 -13.46 -33.75
CA GLU A 889 20.99 -13.97 -35.13
C GLU A 889 22.37 -14.25 -35.72
N VAL A 890 22.54 -15.42 -36.35
CA VAL A 890 23.78 -15.75 -37.08
C VAL A 890 23.59 -15.48 -38.58
N THR A 891 24.36 -14.55 -39.11
CA THR A 891 24.34 -14.19 -40.54
C THR A 891 25.35 -15.02 -41.33
N SER A 892 24.99 -15.45 -42.55
CA SER A 892 25.89 -16.23 -43.42
C SER A 892 26.81 -15.38 -44.32
N THR A 893 26.65 -14.07 -44.30
CA THR A 893 27.39 -13.12 -45.14
C THR A 893 27.65 -11.83 -44.36
N PRO A 894 28.82 -11.20 -44.51
CA PRO A 894 29.10 -9.93 -43.85
C PRO A 894 28.05 -8.86 -44.22
N ILE A 895 27.54 -8.16 -43.22
CA ILE A 895 26.51 -7.12 -43.40
C ILE A 895 27.15 -5.76 -43.70
N ASN A 896 26.47 -4.94 -44.50
CA ASN A 896 26.80 -3.52 -44.66
C ASN A 896 25.68 -2.61 -44.16
N GLU A 897 24.60 -3.19 -43.65
CA GLU A 897 23.38 -2.48 -43.27
C GLU A 897 22.80 -3.12 -42.03
N LEU A 898 22.27 -2.29 -41.13
CA LEU A 898 21.64 -2.71 -39.89
C LEU A 898 20.39 -1.86 -39.68
N ILE A 899 19.25 -2.48 -39.39
CA ILE A 899 17.99 -1.78 -39.12
C ILE A 899 17.74 -1.77 -37.62
N ILE A 900 17.42 -0.60 -37.07
CA ILE A 900 16.99 -0.41 -35.68
C ILE A 900 15.55 0.10 -35.72
N SER A 901 14.67 -0.48 -34.92
CA SER A 901 13.28 -0.06 -34.74
C SER A 901 13.09 0.46 -33.33
N PHE A 902 12.35 1.54 -33.18
CA PHE A 902 12.09 2.23 -31.93
C PHE A 902 10.62 2.16 -31.52
N GLY A 903 10.35 2.33 -30.23
CA GLY A 903 9.01 2.34 -29.67
C GLY A 903 8.14 3.50 -30.16
N ASP A 904 8.77 4.58 -30.61
CA ASP A 904 8.10 5.81 -31.00
C ASP A 904 8.38 6.21 -32.46
N ALA A 905 7.56 7.12 -32.99
CA ALA A 905 7.80 7.74 -34.28
C ALA A 905 9.04 8.65 -34.25
N ILE A 906 9.90 8.53 -35.26
CA ILE A 906 11.13 9.29 -35.41
C ILE A 906 10.83 10.63 -36.11
N GLU A 907 11.11 11.73 -35.42
CA GLU A 907 10.98 13.08 -35.98
C GLU A 907 12.30 13.57 -36.59
N ALA A 908 13.44 13.26 -35.95
CA ALA A 908 14.76 13.59 -36.49
C ALA A 908 15.82 12.51 -36.25
N LEU A 909 16.77 12.45 -37.18
CA LEU A 909 17.91 11.53 -37.14
C LEU A 909 19.11 12.18 -36.46
N GLY A 910 19.75 11.45 -35.55
CA GLY A 910 21.04 11.79 -34.97
C GLY A 910 22.22 11.49 -35.91
N PRO A 911 23.47 11.56 -35.42
CA PRO A 911 24.64 11.26 -36.23
C PRO A 911 24.72 9.76 -36.55
N ALA A 912 25.06 9.40 -37.80
CA ALA A 912 25.29 8.00 -38.18
C ALA A 912 26.34 7.30 -37.27
N ALA A 913 27.34 8.07 -36.83
CA ALA A 913 28.38 7.62 -35.92
C ALA A 913 27.90 7.23 -34.49
N ALA A 914 26.62 7.46 -34.17
CA ALA A 914 26.01 6.97 -32.94
C ALA A 914 25.95 5.44 -32.90
N LEU A 915 25.86 4.77 -34.06
CA LEU A 915 25.91 3.31 -34.13
C LEU A 915 27.30 2.83 -34.57
N SER A 916 27.79 1.79 -33.90
CA SER A 916 29.00 1.08 -34.28
C SER A 916 28.85 -0.43 -34.21
N VAL A 917 29.56 -1.15 -35.07
CA VAL A 917 29.70 -2.61 -35.04
C VAL A 917 31.18 -2.94 -34.90
N ASN A 918 31.55 -3.69 -33.87
CA ASN A 918 32.94 -3.97 -33.47
C ASN A 918 33.79 -2.69 -33.33
N GLY A 919 33.17 -1.61 -32.86
CA GLY A 919 33.80 -0.29 -32.73
C GLY A 919 34.02 0.47 -34.05
N ILE A 920 33.55 -0.06 -35.19
CA ILE A 920 33.54 0.65 -36.47
C ILE A 920 32.21 1.40 -36.58
N GLN A 921 32.27 2.72 -36.71
CA GLN A 921 31.08 3.59 -36.80
C GLN A 921 30.39 3.48 -38.15
N ALA A 922 29.06 3.63 -38.16
CA ALA A 922 28.30 3.69 -39.41
C ALA A 922 28.56 4.98 -40.18
N ASP A 923 28.55 4.89 -41.51
CA ASP A 923 28.86 5.99 -42.42
C ASP A 923 27.60 6.82 -42.77
N ALA A 924 26.43 6.19 -42.74
CA ALA A 924 25.16 6.83 -43.04
C ALA A 924 24.01 6.28 -42.19
N ILE A 925 22.99 7.11 -42.00
CA ILE A 925 21.70 6.78 -41.38
C ILE A 925 20.58 7.28 -42.28
N GLU A 926 19.54 6.49 -42.45
CA GLU A 926 18.35 6.83 -43.22
C GLU A 926 17.10 6.33 -42.48
N GLN A 927 16.04 7.11 -42.47
CA GLN A 927 14.77 6.70 -41.86
C GLN A 927 14.06 5.69 -42.76
N LEU A 928 13.54 4.63 -42.15
CA LEU A 928 12.78 3.56 -42.79
C LEU A 928 11.41 3.42 -42.11
N GLY A 929 10.39 4.04 -42.70
CA GLY A 929 9.05 4.08 -42.08
C GLY A 929 8.96 5.11 -40.96
N GLU A 930 7.94 4.98 -40.10
CA GLU A 930 7.68 5.97 -39.04
C GLU A 930 8.58 5.76 -37.82
N SER A 931 8.97 4.52 -37.50
CA SER A 931 9.69 4.16 -36.27
C SER A 931 10.99 3.37 -36.46
N SER A 932 11.49 3.19 -37.70
CA SER A 932 12.77 2.50 -37.91
C SER A 932 13.80 3.36 -38.65
N VAL A 933 15.07 3.02 -38.47
CA VAL A 933 16.21 3.59 -39.21
C VAL A 933 17.09 2.48 -39.75
N ILE A 934 17.74 2.74 -40.88
CA ILE A 934 18.79 1.90 -41.43
C ILE A 934 20.14 2.61 -41.33
N TYR A 935 21.08 1.99 -40.62
CA TYR A 935 22.48 2.38 -40.58
C TYR A 935 23.24 1.64 -41.67
N ARG A 936 24.08 2.35 -42.43
CA ARG A 936 24.86 1.78 -43.54
C ARG A 936 26.36 2.01 -43.33
N PHE A 937 27.13 1.03 -43.78
CA PHE A 937 28.59 1.03 -43.80
C PHE A 937 29.08 0.96 -45.24
N ASP A 938 29.99 1.86 -45.63
CA ASP A 938 30.62 1.85 -46.96
C ASP A 938 31.50 0.59 -47.15
N ALA A 939 32.00 0.04 -46.04
CA ALA A 939 32.69 -1.24 -45.97
C ALA A 939 32.21 -2.04 -44.75
N SER A 940 31.92 -3.33 -44.96
CA SER A 940 31.43 -4.23 -43.91
C SER A 940 32.30 -4.16 -42.65
N PRO A 941 31.72 -3.83 -41.48
CA PRO A 941 32.42 -3.88 -40.20
C PRO A 941 32.68 -5.33 -39.73
N VAL A 942 31.94 -6.29 -40.31
CA VAL A 942 32.11 -7.72 -40.07
C VAL A 942 33.21 -8.26 -40.98
N THR A 943 34.36 -8.61 -40.40
CA THR A 943 35.55 -9.08 -41.15
C THR A 943 36.10 -10.43 -40.67
N THR A 944 35.59 -10.94 -39.55
CA THR A 944 35.98 -12.21 -38.92
C THR A 944 34.74 -12.94 -38.44
N GLN A 945 34.70 -14.27 -38.61
CA GLN A 945 33.64 -15.12 -38.06
C GLN A 945 33.59 -15.04 -36.52
N GLY A 946 32.42 -15.30 -35.95
CA GLY A 946 32.11 -15.23 -34.52
C GLY A 946 31.14 -14.11 -34.17
N VAL A 947 31.05 -13.80 -32.88
CA VAL A 947 30.15 -12.77 -32.33
C VAL A 947 30.58 -11.36 -32.77
N GLN A 948 29.61 -10.55 -33.17
CA GLN A 948 29.75 -9.18 -33.63
C GLN A 948 29.02 -8.25 -32.66
N ALA A 949 29.76 -7.34 -32.03
CA ALA A 949 29.21 -6.45 -31.02
C ALA A 949 28.64 -5.17 -31.64
N VAL A 950 27.40 -4.82 -31.30
CA VAL A 950 26.72 -3.60 -31.76
C VAL A 950 26.51 -2.68 -30.58
N SER A 951 26.84 -1.40 -30.75
CA SER A 951 26.60 -0.36 -29.75
C SER A 951 25.98 0.86 -30.44
N LEU A 952 24.80 1.25 -29.96
CA LEU A 952 24.11 2.50 -30.27
C LEU A 952 24.26 3.43 -29.07
N GLN A 953 24.80 4.61 -29.29
CA GLN A 953 24.91 5.66 -28.28
C GLN A 953 23.57 6.40 -28.11
N PRO A 954 23.30 6.98 -26.93
CA PRO A 954 22.14 7.85 -26.74
C PRO A 954 22.09 8.98 -27.79
N GLY A 955 20.88 9.41 -28.16
CA GLY A 955 20.68 10.48 -29.16
C GLY A 955 20.92 10.04 -30.61
N GLY A 956 20.81 8.74 -30.90
CA GLY A 956 20.84 8.20 -32.26
C GLY A 956 19.65 8.66 -33.12
N VAL A 957 18.49 8.87 -32.50
CA VAL A 957 17.29 9.50 -33.07
C VAL A 957 16.58 10.35 -32.00
N THR A 958 15.64 11.20 -32.41
CA THR A 958 14.80 12.00 -31.50
C THR A 958 13.31 11.90 -31.85
N ARG A 959 12.47 11.80 -30.82
CA ARG A 959 11.01 11.87 -30.91
C ARG A 959 10.52 13.31 -31.11
N ALA A 960 9.26 13.47 -31.55
CA ALA A 960 8.64 14.76 -31.83
C ALA A 960 8.53 15.73 -30.65
N ASP A 961 8.50 15.22 -29.41
CA ASP A 961 8.46 16.00 -28.17
C ASP A 961 9.86 16.34 -27.61
N GLY A 962 10.93 15.88 -28.28
CA GLY A 962 12.32 16.16 -27.92
C GLY A 962 13.03 15.07 -27.12
N GLY A 963 12.37 13.94 -26.82
CA GLY A 963 13.02 12.78 -26.20
C GLY A 963 14.08 12.16 -27.12
N GLU A 964 15.27 11.88 -26.60
CA GLU A 964 16.37 11.24 -27.33
C GLU A 964 16.28 9.70 -27.18
N SER A 965 16.79 8.95 -28.16
CA SER A 965 16.92 7.51 -28.00
C SER A 965 17.91 7.17 -26.89
N VAL A 966 17.61 6.14 -26.08
CA VAL A 966 18.58 5.60 -25.13
C VAL A 966 19.74 4.91 -25.84
N GLY A 967 20.83 4.68 -25.11
CA GLY A 967 21.90 3.79 -25.56
C GLY A 967 21.40 2.35 -25.61
N TYR A 968 21.88 1.57 -26.58
CA TYR A 968 21.46 0.19 -26.77
C TYR A 968 22.64 -0.65 -27.26
N GLU A 969 22.91 -1.78 -26.59
CA GLU A 969 23.98 -2.70 -26.97
C GLU A 969 23.41 -4.10 -27.18
N TYR A 970 23.86 -4.78 -28.24
CA TYR A 970 23.46 -6.14 -28.53
C TYR A 970 24.47 -6.84 -29.45
N ASP A 971 24.43 -8.17 -29.45
CA ASP A 971 25.34 -9.00 -30.25
C ASP A 971 24.59 -9.83 -31.30
N PHE A 972 25.24 -10.07 -32.44
CA PHE A 972 24.79 -11.03 -33.47
C PHE A 972 25.98 -11.86 -33.97
N GLY A 973 25.74 -13.04 -34.54
CA GLY A 973 26.78 -13.92 -35.07
C GLY A 973 27.09 -13.69 -36.55
N PHE A 974 28.33 -13.97 -36.93
CA PHE A 974 28.70 -14.12 -38.34
C PHE A 974 29.43 -15.45 -38.55
N ASP A 975 28.90 -16.25 -39.47
CA ASP A 975 29.41 -17.57 -39.79
C ASP A 975 29.40 -17.76 -41.31
N GLU A 976 30.53 -18.11 -41.93
CA GLU A 976 30.56 -18.36 -43.38
C GLU A 976 29.85 -19.66 -43.78
N LEU A 977 29.67 -20.59 -42.84
CA LEU A 977 29.02 -21.88 -43.02
C LEU A 977 28.15 -22.20 -41.79
N MET A 978 26.94 -21.65 -41.67
CA MET A 978 26.04 -21.91 -40.52
C MET A 978 26.08 -23.36 -40.00
N THR A 979 26.47 -23.56 -38.75
CA THR A 979 26.48 -24.87 -38.12
C THR A 979 25.09 -25.50 -38.06
N ALA A 980 24.98 -26.72 -38.57
CA ALA A 980 23.73 -27.48 -38.60
C ALA A 980 23.99 -28.97 -38.42
N ALA A 981 23.06 -29.65 -37.72
CA ALA A 981 23.03 -31.10 -37.69
C ALA A 981 22.67 -31.65 -39.09
N VAL A 982 23.60 -32.35 -39.72
CA VAL A 982 23.42 -32.92 -41.07
C VAL A 982 23.06 -34.40 -41.08
N ALA A 983 23.29 -35.10 -39.97
CA ALA A 983 22.88 -36.48 -39.81
C ALA A 983 22.62 -36.85 -38.35
N ILE A 984 21.68 -37.76 -38.15
CA ILE A 984 21.39 -38.42 -36.86
C ILE A 984 21.42 -39.94 -37.05
N THR A 985 21.93 -40.67 -36.08
CA THR A 985 21.90 -42.14 -36.02
C THR A 985 21.34 -42.58 -34.67
N PRO A 986 20.29 -43.41 -34.61
CA PRO A 986 19.53 -43.98 -35.73
C PRO A 986 18.87 -42.92 -36.62
N ALA A 987 18.68 -43.23 -37.91
CA ALA A 987 18.12 -42.25 -38.84
C ALA A 987 16.64 -41.99 -38.56
N SER A 988 16.15 -40.80 -38.90
CA SER A 988 14.72 -40.47 -38.76
C SER A 988 13.84 -41.49 -39.49
N GLY A 989 12.84 -42.03 -38.79
CA GLY A 989 11.95 -43.08 -39.29
C GLY A 989 12.51 -44.51 -39.26
N GLU A 990 13.71 -44.72 -38.73
CA GLU A 990 14.30 -46.06 -38.56
C GLU A 990 13.67 -46.81 -37.37
N LEU A 991 13.40 -48.10 -37.55
CA LEU A 991 12.96 -48.97 -36.46
C LEU A 991 14.16 -49.39 -35.61
N VAL A 992 14.11 -49.09 -34.32
CA VAL A 992 15.19 -49.37 -33.36
C VAL A 992 14.83 -50.52 -32.42
N SER A 993 15.84 -51.22 -31.90
CA SER A 993 15.64 -52.28 -30.90
C SER A 993 15.74 -51.70 -29.49
N LEU A 994 14.79 -52.03 -28.62
CA LEU A 994 14.79 -51.60 -27.23
C LEU A 994 15.72 -52.48 -26.35
N PRO A 995 16.36 -51.90 -25.30
CA PRO A 995 16.38 -50.48 -24.99
C PRO A 995 17.23 -49.70 -26.01
N LEU A 996 16.77 -48.52 -26.42
CA LEU A 996 17.61 -47.60 -27.20
C LEU A 996 18.59 -46.93 -26.23
N THR A 997 19.89 -47.09 -26.47
CA THR A 997 20.93 -46.66 -25.53
C THR A 997 21.79 -45.51 -26.03
N GLU A 998 21.67 -45.11 -27.29
CA GLU A 998 22.48 -44.02 -27.84
C GLU A 998 21.85 -43.34 -29.04
N ILE A 999 22.19 -42.07 -29.20
CA ILE A 999 21.95 -41.24 -30.39
C ILE A 999 23.27 -40.58 -30.77
N VAL A 1000 23.59 -40.56 -32.07
CA VAL A 1000 24.78 -39.89 -32.61
C VAL A 1000 24.34 -38.78 -33.55
N VAL A 1001 24.79 -37.56 -33.31
CA VAL A 1001 24.52 -36.38 -34.14
C VAL A 1001 25.81 -35.97 -34.84
N THR A 1002 25.75 -35.72 -36.15
CA THR A 1002 26.86 -35.23 -36.97
C THR A 1002 26.51 -33.85 -37.54
N PHE A 1003 27.44 -32.92 -37.41
CA PHE A 1003 27.36 -31.54 -37.86
C PHE A 1003 28.09 -31.33 -39.19
N ASN A 1004 27.73 -30.29 -39.94
CA ASN A 1004 28.37 -29.91 -41.20
C ASN A 1004 29.80 -29.34 -41.03
N GLU A 1005 30.20 -28.99 -39.81
CA GLU A 1005 31.51 -28.44 -39.49
C GLU A 1005 31.99 -28.77 -38.08
N SER A 1006 33.18 -28.27 -37.73
CA SER A 1006 33.80 -28.51 -36.43
C SER A 1006 33.09 -27.73 -35.31
N ILE A 1007 32.55 -28.44 -34.32
CA ILE A 1007 31.90 -27.88 -33.14
C ILE A 1007 32.91 -27.55 -32.03
N ASN A 1008 32.55 -26.62 -31.15
CA ASN A 1008 33.26 -26.36 -29.90
C ASN A 1008 32.92 -27.46 -28.87
N PRO A 1009 33.88 -28.32 -28.49
CA PRO A 1009 33.61 -29.44 -27.58
C PRO A 1009 33.22 -28.99 -26.16
N LEU A 1010 33.49 -27.74 -25.78
CA LEU A 1010 33.08 -27.19 -24.48
C LEU A 1010 31.61 -26.75 -24.44
N SER A 1011 30.97 -26.62 -25.61
CA SER A 1011 29.55 -26.24 -25.68
C SER A 1011 28.59 -27.41 -25.58
N VAL A 1012 29.10 -28.65 -25.62
CA VAL A 1012 28.24 -29.83 -25.63
C VAL A 1012 27.91 -30.25 -24.19
N GLY A 1013 26.64 -30.44 -23.90
CA GLY A 1013 26.08 -30.85 -22.61
C GLY A 1013 25.14 -32.06 -22.73
N THR A 1014 24.65 -32.57 -21.59
CA THR A 1014 23.61 -33.62 -21.58
C THR A 1014 22.22 -33.08 -21.87
N ASP A 1015 22.04 -31.78 -21.72
CA ASP A 1015 20.81 -31.00 -21.90
C ASP A 1015 20.58 -30.54 -23.35
N ASP A 1016 21.58 -30.66 -24.23
CA ASP A 1016 21.49 -30.23 -25.63
C ASP A 1016 20.42 -30.94 -26.45
N LEU A 1017 20.07 -32.18 -26.06
CA LEU A 1017 19.22 -33.07 -26.84
C LEU A 1017 17.94 -33.41 -26.06
N ALA A 1018 16.82 -32.83 -26.47
CA ALA A 1018 15.50 -33.15 -25.94
C ALA A 1018 14.98 -34.47 -26.56
N ILE A 1019 14.52 -35.39 -25.70
CA ILE A 1019 13.94 -36.66 -26.13
C ILE A 1019 12.57 -36.87 -25.48
N SER A 1020 11.60 -37.38 -26.23
CA SER A 1020 10.22 -37.57 -25.71
C SER A 1020 10.04 -38.79 -24.81
N GLN A 1021 11.08 -39.60 -24.64
CA GLN A 1021 11.08 -40.78 -23.77
C GLN A 1021 12.49 -41.06 -23.27
N GLY A 1022 12.63 -41.36 -21.98
CA GLY A 1022 13.91 -41.57 -21.31
C GLY A 1022 14.66 -40.28 -21.04
N GLU A 1023 15.95 -40.39 -20.74
CA GLU A 1023 16.82 -39.24 -20.45
C GLU A 1023 18.21 -39.41 -21.10
N VAL A 1024 18.87 -38.30 -21.44
CA VAL A 1024 20.28 -38.27 -21.85
C VAL A 1024 21.15 -38.40 -20.61
N ALA A 1025 21.83 -39.53 -20.46
CA ALA A 1025 22.62 -39.85 -19.26
C ALA A 1025 24.04 -39.29 -19.33
N GLU A 1026 24.67 -39.34 -20.50
CA GLU A 1026 26.05 -38.88 -20.73
C GLU A 1026 26.20 -38.46 -22.19
N TYR A 1027 27.25 -37.69 -22.51
CA TYR A 1027 27.67 -37.43 -23.89
C TYR A 1027 29.16 -37.71 -24.09
N SER A 1028 29.57 -37.88 -25.34
CA SER A 1028 30.97 -37.98 -25.73
C SER A 1028 31.21 -37.40 -27.11
N ILE A 1029 32.29 -36.63 -27.26
CA ILE A 1029 32.76 -36.13 -28.55
C ILE A 1029 33.45 -37.27 -29.30
N VAL A 1030 32.86 -37.72 -30.41
CA VAL A 1030 33.41 -38.79 -31.25
C VAL A 1030 34.54 -38.26 -32.14
N ASN A 1031 34.34 -37.06 -32.70
CA ASN A 1031 35.31 -36.25 -33.40
C ASN A 1031 34.81 -34.80 -33.43
N ASP A 1032 35.56 -33.90 -34.06
CA ASP A 1032 35.26 -32.47 -34.13
C ASP A 1032 33.91 -32.13 -34.78
N THR A 1033 33.26 -33.04 -35.51
CA THR A 1033 31.94 -32.81 -36.14
C THR A 1033 30.85 -33.74 -35.60
N THR A 1034 31.14 -34.59 -34.59
CA THR A 1034 30.22 -35.67 -34.22
C THR A 1034 30.14 -35.87 -32.70
N VAL A 1035 28.93 -35.81 -32.17
CA VAL A 1035 28.61 -36.04 -30.75
C VAL A 1035 27.81 -37.33 -30.61
N ARG A 1036 28.11 -38.11 -29.58
CA ARG A 1036 27.32 -39.27 -29.16
C ARG A 1036 26.69 -38.98 -27.80
N TYR A 1037 25.37 -39.06 -27.74
CA TYR A 1037 24.56 -39.01 -26.53
C TYR A 1037 24.18 -40.42 -26.10
N SER A 1038 24.48 -40.78 -24.86
CA SER A 1038 24.08 -42.04 -24.24
C SER A 1038 22.72 -41.85 -23.56
N LEU A 1039 21.77 -42.73 -23.84
CA LEU A 1039 20.41 -42.66 -23.32
C LEU A 1039 20.16 -43.68 -22.21
N SER A 1040 19.29 -43.32 -21.27
CA SER A 1040 18.73 -44.20 -20.26
C SER A 1040 17.21 -44.22 -20.30
N ASN A 1041 16.59 -45.29 -19.80
CA ASN A 1041 15.14 -45.42 -19.62
C ASN A 1041 14.27 -45.36 -20.90
N VAL A 1042 14.85 -45.56 -22.09
CA VAL A 1042 14.08 -45.73 -23.35
C VAL A 1042 13.70 -47.19 -23.56
N VAL A 1043 12.57 -47.61 -22.99
CA VAL A 1043 12.20 -49.04 -22.85
C VAL A 1043 10.84 -49.42 -23.41
N ASP A 1044 9.99 -48.47 -23.80
CA ASP A 1044 8.63 -48.75 -24.32
C ASP A 1044 8.55 -48.62 -25.85
N GLU A 1045 7.66 -49.41 -26.47
CA GLU A 1045 7.44 -49.42 -27.92
C GLU A 1045 6.53 -48.26 -28.36
N HIS A 1046 7.08 -47.06 -28.58
CA HIS A 1046 6.39 -45.89 -29.15
C HIS A 1046 7.29 -45.10 -30.11
N GLU A 1047 6.73 -44.11 -30.80
CA GLU A 1047 7.49 -43.12 -31.55
C GLU A 1047 8.29 -42.22 -30.58
N ILE A 1048 9.57 -42.00 -30.88
CA ILE A 1048 10.46 -41.17 -30.05
C ILE A 1048 10.83 -39.94 -30.86
N ASN A 1049 10.48 -38.77 -30.34
CA ASN A 1049 10.91 -37.49 -30.88
C ASN A 1049 12.24 -37.10 -30.26
N VAL A 1050 13.17 -36.67 -31.11
CA VAL A 1050 14.50 -36.21 -30.73
C VAL A 1050 14.72 -34.85 -31.37
N ARG A 1051 15.10 -33.87 -30.57
CA ARG A 1051 15.36 -32.50 -31.02
C ARG A 1051 16.67 -32.01 -30.40
N LEU A 1052 17.56 -31.50 -31.23
CA LEU A 1052 18.66 -30.67 -30.74
C LEU A 1052 18.07 -29.30 -30.40
N LEU A 1053 18.32 -28.80 -29.20
CA LEU A 1053 17.83 -27.48 -28.80
C LEU A 1053 18.59 -26.40 -29.58
N ASP A 1054 17.87 -25.38 -30.04
CA ASP A 1054 18.48 -24.25 -30.74
C ASP A 1054 19.47 -23.55 -29.80
N GLY A 1055 20.69 -23.31 -30.27
CA GLY A 1055 21.74 -22.68 -29.45
C GLY A 1055 22.46 -23.59 -28.45
N ALA A 1056 22.12 -24.88 -28.38
CA ALA A 1056 22.77 -25.79 -27.43
C ALA A 1056 24.25 -26.08 -27.77
N VAL A 1057 24.59 -26.23 -29.04
CA VAL A 1057 25.98 -26.49 -29.48
C VAL A 1057 26.50 -25.28 -30.24
N THR A 1058 27.75 -24.88 -30.01
CA THR A 1058 28.43 -23.83 -30.78
C THR A 1058 29.52 -24.39 -31.68
N ASP A 1059 29.86 -23.66 -32.73
CA ASP A 1059 31.04 -23.91 -33.56
C ASP A 1059 32.34 -23.48 -32.87
N ALA A 1060 33.49 -23.73 -33.51
CA ALA A 1060 34.80 -23.31 -33.00
C ALA A 1060 34.98 -21.78 -32.86
N TYR A 1061 34.07 -20.98 -33.41
CA TYR A 1061 34.06 -19.52 -33.39
C TYR A 1061 33.02 -18.94 -32.41
N GLY A 1062 32.25 -19.80 -31.72
CA GLY A 1062 31.21 -19.41 -30.76
C GLY A 1062 29.84 -19.13 -31.38
N ASN A 1063 29.63 -19.42 -32.67
CA ASN A 1063 28.32 -19.28 -33.31
C ASN A 1063 27.43 -20.47 -32.97
N PHE A 1064 26.14 -20.20 -32.75
CA PHE A 1064 25.15 -21.21 -32.38
C PHE A 1064 24.76 -22.13 -33.54
N ALA A 1065 24.71 -23.43 -33.27
CA ALA A 1065 24.16 -24.42 -34.18
C ALA A 1065 22.63 -24.31 -34.24
N LYS A 1066 22.11 -24.47 -35.45
CA LYS A 1066 20.66 -24.58 -35.67
C LYS A 1066 20.21 -26.03 -35.43
N GLY A 1067 19.19 -26.20 -34.58
CA GLY A 1067 18.68 -27.49 -34.09
C GLY A 1067 18.00 -28.38 -35.12
#